data_AF-A0A962MG20-F1
#
_entry.id   AF-A0A962MG20-F1
#
_cell.length_a   1.000
_cell.length_b   1.000
_cell.length_c   1.000
_cell.angle_alpha   90.00
_cell.angle_beta   90.00
_cell.angle_gamma   90.00
#
_symmetry.space_group_name_H-M   'P 1'
#
loop_
_entity.id
_entity.type
_entity.pdbx_description
1 polymer ?
#
loop_
_entity_poly.entity_id
_entity_poly.type
_entity_poly.pdbx_seq_one_letter_code
_entity_poly.pdbx_strand_id
1 'polypeptide(L)'
;MSALAAPFYLSLITATRGNATKRIIADSSGQPIKDTRHSLGIYDGTVQQLDLPGLAGLRDILRTVQSNQALVHGIPQQSTTPGQPLQLVIAKHYRGRPGQIARIRKCFEYPDTKLLMFDVDPDPAAQYEPVSTPQDLINRVTAVMPDLAGMGWLATCSTSSAIRSKATGEWLKPPAGMHVYFLARGDVDQFVKTLKVKLWCAGLGFCKLTTPTRDTGVTRTLERAIVDMTVFYPERLDYVAGAEIPSNAPFFQDRPEPILTPGHVVNLDAIARPTPAERREYHQRVAAAKRALQPEREHIIAERVRAEKPAADTATVKRHVKQRLAQADAGELEPEHKLYLKDGRVLAFGDLTAADDGVTLFDPLEGRSYQCTAYFHWNAGYPFIISLAHGIKTRYRLKITHAVRQARAQAFFARTAEDIALKKPQFVVVKSPEGTGKTKYLLTPALNAADRGVNITHRVHLTAENAANAERVDCYQNIQTLADAEQCDKLAICMPSLTKTLYHSAPAFKAPDVVIIDESEQVLGDLSLSAIIKTRGALFDTLMDLLKRTLAAGGQIYLADANANDETIALLASILEQDPTVYRFEQPRPDVEIVIKDYEAGLEDLLQDCSDSRVAIGADSKTVLEQIAAKIPDSKRTLLVSQDTKGLSEVADFLLDPNAGVDSLDCLLYSPTLGTGISIESDRFEHVYYIATNTATAEDWLQGVRRVRPAKKVTVLLRQVKGDETLLTDPGEILNRRETRARYEFRDGAPQMVSVDALIVVKEAQQNRLRRNPKQSFIKLCRERGFTVTVDNDAPKNKELVKELNAN
;
A
#
# COMPACT_ATOMS: atom_id res chain seq x y z
N MET A 1 23.12 22.74 -29.58
CA MET A 1 22.30 23.89 -30.06
C MET A 1 22.41 25.02 -29.04
N SER A 2 22.43 26.29 -29.46
CA SER A 2 22.50 27.45 -28.54
C SER A 2 21.15 27.72 -27.89
N ALA A 3 21.09 27.78 -26.56
CA ALA A 3 19.85 28.04 -25.81
C ALA A 3 19.36 29.50 -25.94
N LEU A 4 20.22 30.42 -26.38
CA LEU A 4 19.85 31.82 -26.55
C LEU A 4 18.79 32.03 -27.65
N ALA A 5 18.82 31.19 -28.70
CA ALA A 5 17.94 31.29 -29.88
C ALA A 5 17.28 29.95 -30.29
N ALA A 6 17.40 28.89 -29.50
CA ALA A 6 16.72 27.61 -29.76
C ALA A 6 15.20 27.78 -29.60
N PRO A 7 14.37 27.58 -30.64
CA PRO A 7 12.93 27.72 -30.53
C PRO A 7 12.34 26.70 -29.55
N PHE A 8 11.40 27.17 -28.73
CA PHE A 8 10.67 26.35 -27.77
C PHE A 8 9.29 26.95 -27.50
N TYR A 9 8.41 26.14 -26.90
CA TYR A 9 7.04 26.53 -26.57
C TYR A 9 6.81 26.54 -25.05
N LEU A 10 5.99 27.49 -24.60
CA LEU A 10 5.42 27.53 -23.25
C LEU A 10 3.96 28.00 -23.30
N SER A 11 3.26 27.98 -22.18
CA SER A 11 1.91 28.54 -22.06
C SER A 11 1.89 29.82 -21.22
N LEU A 12 1.26 30.87 -21.74
CA LEU A 12 0.88 32.07 -20.98
C LEU A 12 -0.57 31.91 -20.50
N ILE A 13 -0.81 32.07 -19.20
CA ILE A 13 -2.17 32.11 -18.64
C ILE A 13 -2.51 33.55 -18.29
N THR A 14 -3.64 34.06 -18.80
CA THR A 14 -4.21 35.36 -18.41
C THR A 14 -5.46 35.13 -17.58
N ALA A 15 -5.43 35.54 -16.32
CA ALA A 15 -6.53 35.37 -15.37
C ALA A 15 -7.67 36.38 -15.63
N THR A 16 -8.90 35.88 -15.67
CA THR A 16 -10.13 36.70 -15.53
C THR A 16 -10.72 36.58 -14.13
N ARG A 17 -10.39 35.51 -13.39
CA ARG A 17 -10.80 35.31 -12.00
C ARG A 17 -9.71 34.65 -11.16
N GLY A 18 -9.40 35.27 -10.04
CA GLY A 18 -8.30 34.86 -9.16
C GLY A 18 -7.02 35.66 -9.42
N ASN A 19 -5.96 35.31 -8.70
CA ASN A 19 -4.75 36.13 -8.60
C ASN A 19 -3.56 35.41 -9.24
N ALA A 20 -2.87 36.10 -10.16
CA ALA A 20 -1.66 35.64 -10.84
C ALA A 20 -0.36 36.30 -10.34
N THR A 21 -0.44 37.26 -9.41
CA THR A 21 0.73 37.80 -8.71
C THR A 21 0.54 37.93 -7.20
N LYS A 22 1.66 38.07 -6.49
CA LYS A 22 1.70 38.31 -5.04
C LYS A 22 1.33 39.79 -4.77
N ARG A 23 0.43 40.05 -3.84
CA ARG A 23 0.13 41.41 -3.35
C ARG A 23 0.97 41.76 -2.12
N ILE A 24 1.47 42.98 -2.08
CA ILE A 24 2.30 43.52 -1.00
C ILE A 24 1.66 44.81 -0.50
N ILE A 25 1.49 44.92 0.81
CA ILE A 25 0.83 46.03 1.50
C ILE A 25 1.74 46.57 2.60
N ALA A 26 1.50 47.80 3.02
CA ALA A 26 2.18 48.35 4.19
C ALA A 26 1.59 47.76 5.47
N ASP A 27 2.45 47.47 6.46
CA ASP A 27 2.03 47.24 7.83
C ASP A 27 1.83 48.56 8.60
N SER A 28 1.54 48.48 9.90
CA SER A 28 1.33 49.64 10.78
C SER A 28 2.56 50.54 10.97
N SER A 29 3.74 50.10 10.54
CA SER A 29 5.00 50.87 10.53
C SER A 29 5.39 51.36 9.13
N GLY A 30 4.57 51.10 8.11
CA GLY A 30 4.85 51.43 6.72
C GLY A 30 5.68 50.39 5.96
N GLN A 31 6.08 49.29 6.61
CA GLN A 31 7.00 48.30 6.03
C GLN A 31 6.27 47.30 5.10
N PRO A 32 6.93 46.80 4.03
CA PRO A 32 6.28 45.97 3.02
C PRO A 32 6.06 44.53 3.49
N ILE A 33 4.82 44.17 3.81
CA ILE A 33 4.39 42.80 4.15
C ILE A 33 3.57 42.18 3.01
N LYS A 34 3.61 40.85 2.88
CA LYS A 34 2.73 40.12 1.96
C LYS A 34 1.30 40.17 2.51
N ASP A 35 0.32 40.52 1.68
CA ASP A 35 -1.10 40.47 2.09
C ASP A 35 -1.52 39.01 2.32
N THR A 36 -1.85 38.66 3.57
CA THR A 36 -2.27 37.31 3.96
C THR A 36 -3.71 36.98 3.54
N ARG A 37 -4.49 37.98 3.12
CA ARG A 37 -5.83 37.82 2.53
C ARG A 37 -5.75 37.57 1.02
N HIS A 38 -4.62 37.87 0.39
CA HIS A 38 -4.38 37.71 -1.04
C HIS A 38 -3.73 36.36 -1.37
N SER A 39 -4.56 35.31 -1.48
CA SER A 39 -4.12 33.99 -1.93
C SER A 39 -3.81 33.98 -3.44
N LEU A 40 -2.70 33.35 -3.83
CA LEU A 40 -2.42 33.02 -5.25
C LEU A 40 -3.35 31.90 -5.73
N GLY A 41 -3.80 31.97 -6.98
CA GLY A 41 -4.64 30.95 -7.58
C GLY A 41 -5.53 31.53 -8.68
N ILE A 42 -5.47 30.92 -9.87
CA ILE A 42 -6.27 31.30 -11.03
C ILE A 42 -7.41 30.28 -11.18
N TYR A 43 -8.65 30.77 -11.31
CA TYR A 43 -9.87 29.95 -11.32
C TYR A 43 -10.63 30.02 -12.65
N ASP A 44 -10.45 31.11 -13.40
CA ASP A 44 -11.03 31.36 -14.72
C ASP A 44 -10.07 32.25 -15.52
N GLY A 45 -10.07 32.14 -16.84
CA GLY A 45 -9.13 32.86 -17.70
C GLY A 45 -8.92 32.21 -19.06
N THR A 46 -7.81 32.57 -19.70
CA THR A 46 -7.35 32.00 -20.97
C THR A 46 -5.95 31.39 -20.84
N VAL A 47 -5.68 30.37 -21.66
CA VAL A 47 -4.35 29.76 -21.85
C VAL A 47 -3.96 29.89 -23.32
N GLN A 48 -2.84 30.55 -23.58
CA GLN A 48 -2.29 30.75 -24.93
C GLN A 48 -0.90 30.12 -25.01
N GLN A 49 -0.66 29.29 -26.02
CA GLN A 49 0.70 28.81 -26.33
C GLN A 49 1.51 29.95 -26.98
N LEU A 50 2.73 30.17 -26.49
CA LEU A 50 3.71 31.08 -27.08
C LEU A 50 4.81 30.28 -27.79
N ASP A 51 5.22 30.74 -28.96
CA ASP A 51 6.46 30.35 -29.64
C ASP A 51 7.53 31.40 -29.30
N LEU A 52 8.69 30.97 -28.81
CA LEU A 52 9.74 31.88 -28.34
C LEU A 52 11.10 31.51 -28.93
N PRO A 53 11.85 32.49 -29.52
CA PRO A 53 13.19 32.29 -30.05
C PRO A 53 14.23 32.19 -28.93
N GLY A 54 14.20 31.09 -28.18
CA GLY A 54 15.10 30.79 -27.08
C GLY A 54 14.98 31.72 -25.87
N LEU A 55 15.97 31.64 -24.99
CA LEU A 55 16.01 32.39 -23.74
C LEU A 55 16.05 33.93 -23.95
N ALA A 56 16.45 34.40 -25.14
CA ALA A 56 16.30 35.81 -25.51
C ALA A 56 14.82 36.23 -25.55
N GLY A 57 13.98 35.47 -26.25
CA GLY A 57 12.53 35.74 -26.30
C GLY A 57 11.85 35.61 -24.92
N LEU A 58 12.29 34.65 -24.10
CA LEU A 58 11.77 34.51 -22.73
C LEU A 58 12.07 35.75 -21.87
N ARG A 59 13.25 36.37 -21.98
CA ARG A 59 13.58 37.62 -21.26
C ARG A 59 12.61 38.74 -21.60
N ASP A 60 12.21 38.85 -22.86
CA ASP A 60 11.32 39.93 -23.31
C ASP A 60 9.86 39.69 -22.86
N ILE A 61 9.45 38.43 -22.68
CA ILE A 61 8.22 38.07 -21.93
C ILE A 61 8.35 38.43 -20.44
N LEU A 62 9.48 38.12 -19.78
CA LEU A 62 9.68 38.46 -18.35
C LEU A 62 9.64 39.98 -18.06
N ARG A 63 9.94 40.82 -19.06
CA ARG A 63 9.84 42.29 -19.00
C ARG A 63 8.40 42.81 -19.18
N THR A 64 7.51 42.04 -19.80
CA THR A 64 6.19 42.50 -20.28
C THR A 64 4.98 41.80 -19.65
N VAL A 65 5.20 40.68 -18.95
CA VAL A 65 4.17 39.89 -18.27
C VAL A 65 3.43 40.69 -17.18
N GLN A 66 2.10 40.69 -17.27
CA GLN A 66 1.20 41.53 -16.45
C GLN A 66 0.83 40.89 -15.09
N SER A 67 0.31 41.66 -14.14
CA SER A 67 -0.05 41.16 -12.80
C SER A 67 -1.16 40.09 -12.78
N ASN A 68 -2.03 40.11 -13.79
CA ASN A 68 -3.04 39.09 -14.04
C ASN A 68 -2.52 37.92 -14.90
N GLN A 69 -1.23 37.85 -15.21
CA GLN A 69 -0.61 36.81 -16.02
C GLN A 69 0.38 35.95 -15.24
N ALA A 70 0.49 34.68 -15.65
CA ALA A 70 1.48 33.75 -15.14
C ALA A 70 1.93 32.80 -16.25
N LEU A 71 3.16 32.30 -16.15
CA LEU A 71 3.71 31.33 -17.10
C LEU A 71 3.38 29.90 -16.64
N VAL A 72 3.36 28.98 -17.59
CA VAL A 72 3.31 27.52 -17.38
C VAL A 72 4.30 26.91 -18.37
N HIS A 73 5.23 26.09 -17.86
CA HIS A 73 6.41 25.66 -18.63
C HIS A 73 6.12 24.54 -19.64
N GLY A 74 4.95 23.90 -19.56
CA GLY A 74 4.42 22.99 -20.57
C GLY A 74 3.43 23.65 -21.54
N ILE A 75 2.97 22.88 -22.52
CA ILE A 75 1.96 23.25 -23.53
C ILE A 75 0.68 22.40 -23.38
N PRO A 76 -0.49 22.86 -23.90
CA PRO A 76 -1.71 22.05 -23.93
C PRO A 76 -1.54 20.75 -24.72
N GLN A 77 -2.04 19.63 -24.20
CA GLN A 77 -2.13 18.37 -24.95
C GLN A 77 -3.25 18.35 -26.00
N GLN A 78 -4.18 19.31 -25.94
CA GLN A 78 -5.19 19.50 -26.98
C GLN A 78 -4.62 20.36 -28.11
N SER A 79 -4.71 19.87 -29.35
CA SER A 79 -4.34 20.62 -30.55
C SER A 79 -5.09 21.96 -30.59
N THR A 80 -4.37 23.06 -30.41
CA THR A 80 -4.88 24.42 -30.58
C THR A 80 -4.79 24.82 -32.05
N THR A 81 -5.78 25.58 -32.54
CA THR A 81 -5.57 26.42 -33.73
C THR A 81 -4.47 27.43 -33.37
N PRO A 82 -3.40 27.60 -34.16
CA PRO A 82 -2.34 28.55 -33.85
C PRO A 82 -2.88 29.96 -33.54
N GLY A 83 -2.54 30.48 -32.36
CA GLY A 83 -2.99 31.79 -31.87
C GLY A 83 -4.37 31.83 -31.19
N GLN A 84 -5.19 30.77 -31.20
CA GLN A 84 -6.44 30.75 -30.44
C GLN A 84 -6.23 30.30 -28.98
N PRO A 85 -6.64 31.11 -27.98
CA PRO A 85 -6.53 30.72 -26.59
C PRO A 85 -7.60 29.69 -26.18
N LEU A 86 -7.22 28.77 -25.29
CA LEU A 86 -8.15 27.85 -24.62
C LEU A 86 -8.77 28.52 -23.39
N GLN A 87 -10.04 28.26 -23.11
CA GLN A 87 -10.70 28.69 -21.87
C GLN A 87 -10.19 27.86 -20.68
N LEU A 88 -9.63 28.52 -19.68
CA LEU A 88 -9.20 27.88 -18.43
C LEU A 88 -10.41 27.67 -17.50
N VAL A 89 -10.63 26.44 -17.07
CA VAL A 89 -11.65 26.08 -16.07
C VAL A 89 -11.05 25.30 -14.90
N ILE A 90 -11.65 25.44 -13.70
CA ILE A 90 -11.29 24.59 -12.56
C ILE A 90 -11.54 23.11 -12.86
N ALA A 91 -10.72 22.23 -12.28
CA ALA A 91 -10.79 20.78 -12.53
C ALA A 91 -12.19 20.16 -12.29
N LYS A 92 -12.97 20.67 -11.33
CA LYS A 92 -14.36 20.25 -11.07
C LYS A 92 -15.29 20.44 -12.28
N HIS A 93 -15.05 21.49 -13.08
CA HIS A 93 -15.87 21.86 -14.23
C HIS A 93 -15.31 21.34 -15.57
N TYR A 94 -14.07 20.83 -15.57
CA TYR A 94 -13.48 20.24 -16.77
C TYR A 94 -14.27 19.02 -17.25
N ARG A 95 -14.56 18.97 -18.55
CA ARG A 95 -15.30 17.86 -19.20
C ARG A 95 -14.63 17.36 -20.49
N GLY A 96 -13.38 17.76 -20.76
CA GLY A 96 -12.68 17.40 -22.00
C GLY A 96 -13.34 17.96 -23.27
N ARG A 97 -14.08 19.07 -23.15
CA ARG A 97 -14.69 19.76 -24.29
C ARG A 97 -13.61 20.49 -25.11
N PRO A 98 -13.65 20.46 -26.45
CA PRO A 98 -12.78 21.27 -27.29
C PRO A 98 -12.82 22.75 -26.88
N GLY A 99 -11.67 23.41 -26.92
CA GLY A 99 -11.55 24.81 -26.51
C GLY A 99 -11.48 25.05 -25.00
N GLN A 100 -11.67 24.03 -24.16
CA GLN A 100 -11.55 24.14 -22.69
C GLN A 100 -10.34 23.36 -22.16
N ILE A 101 -9.66 23.90 -21.15
CA ILE A 101 -8.52 23.28 -20.46
C ILE A 101 -8.62 23.47 -18.95
N ALA A 102 -8.06 22.53 -18.17
CA ALA A 102 -7.88 22.68 -16.74
C ALA A 102 -6.41 22.47 -16.36
N ARG A 103 -5.94 23.17 -15.31
CA ARG A 103 -4.57 23.04 -14.82
C ARG A 103 -4.37 21.75 -13.99
N ILE A 104 -4.22 20.64 -14.70
CA ILE A 104 -3.96 19.29 -14.18
C ILE A 104 -2.95 18.56 -15.10
N ARG A 105 -2.12 17.66 -14.56
CA ARG A 105 -1.04 16.96 -15.29
C ARG A 105 -1.49 16.30 -16.61
N LYS A 106 -2.75 15.83 -16.70
CA LYS A 106 -3.31 15.19 -17.92
C LYS A 106 -3.86 16.17 -18.99
N CYS A 107 -3.47 17.43 -18.90
CA CYS A 107 -3.86 18.48 -19.85
C CYS A 107 -2.64 19.26 -20.38
N PHE A 108 -1.47 19.09 -19.78
CA PHE A 108 -0.24 19.78 -20.14
C PHE A 108 0.92 18.79 -20.27
N GLU A 109 1.78 19.00 -21.25
CA GLU A 109 3.00 18.22 -21.46
C GLU A 109 4.20 19.12 -21.76
N TYR A 110 5.40 18.55 -21.65
CA TYR A 110 6.62 19.23 -22.06
C TYR A 110 6.88 18.97 -23.56
N PRO A 111 7.11 20.01 -24.39
CA PRO A 111 7.52 19.85 -25.79
C PRO A 111 8.94 19.24 -25.91
N ASP A 112 9.47 19.07 -27.13
CA ASP A 112 10.83 18.53 -27.35
C ASP A 112 11.92 19.36 -26.64
N THR A 113 12.10 20.62 -27.06
CA THR A 113 12.86 21.63 -26.29
C THR A 113 12.01 22.11 -25.10
N LYS A 114 12.46 21.81 -23.88
CA LYS A 114 11.72 22.04 -22.62
C LYS A 114 12.26 23.27 -21.92
N LEU A 115 11.37 24.12 -21.41
CA LEU A 115 11.71 25.10 -20.40
C LEU A 115 11.73 24.41 -19.02
N LEU A 116 12.87 24.45 -18.34
CA LEU A 116 13.01 24.03 -16.96
C LEU A 116 13.52 25.21 -16.11
N MET A 117 13.35 25.10 -14.79
CA MET A 117 13.68 26.17 -13.84
C MET A 117 14.32 25.58 -12.58
N PHE A 118 15.36 26.24 -12.08
CA PHE A 118 15.79 26.12 -10.69
C PHE A 118 15.18 27.27 -9.90
N ASP A 119 14.29 26.94 -8.96
CA ASP A 119 13.64 27.89 -8.05
C ASP A 119 14.30 27.79 -6.67
N VAL A 120 14.77 28.92 -6.16
CA VAL A 120 15.56 29.03 -4.93
C VAL A 120 15.03 30.17 -4.06
N ASP A 121 14.20 29.82 -3.07
CA ASP A 121 13.83 30.71 -1.96
C ASP A 121 14.78 30.46 -0.76
N PRO A 122 15.23 31.52 -0.03
CA PRO A 122 16.01 31.36 1.20
C PRO A 122 15.22 30.66 2.31
N ASP A 123 15.82 29.66 2.96
CA ASP A 123 15.19 28.85 4.02
C ASP A 123 16.09 28.84 5.27
N PRO A 124 15.63 29.30 6.46
CA PRO A 124 16.45 29.32 7.66
C PRO A 124 16.78 27.93 8.24
N ALA A 125 16.14 26.86 7.73
CA ALA A 125 16.49 25.47 8.06
C ALA A 125 17.55 24.86 7.13
N ALA A 126 18.02 25.60 6.11
CA ALA A 126 19.12 25.15 5.27
C ALA A 126 20.45 25.12 6.05
N GLN A 127 21.23 24.05 5.86
CA GLN A 127 22.53 23.86 6.53
C GLN A 127 23.72 24.25 5.64
N TYR A 128 23.46 24.69 4.41
CA TYR A 128 24.44 25.23 3.47
C TYR A 128 24.39 26.77 3.45
N GLU A 129 25.47 27.40 2.99
CA GLU A 129 25.54 28.85 2.83
C GLU A 129 24.43 29.39 1.91
N PRO A 130 23.75 30.50 2.25
CA PRO A 130 22.74 31.10 1.38
C PRO A 130 23.27 31.44 -0.02
N VAL A 131 22.52 31.05 -1.05
CA VAL A 131 22.86 31.32 -2.45
C VAL A 131 22.83 32.83 -2.70
N SER A 132 23.98 33.38 -3.05
CA SER A 132 24.20 34.82 -3.19
C SER A 132 23.73 35.39 -4.54
N THR A 133 23.89 34.62 -5.62
CA THR A 133 23.63 35.04 -7.00
C THR A 133 23.20 33.86 -7.89
N PRO A 134 22.59 34.10 -9.06
CA PRO A 134 22.34 33.05 -10.04
C PRO A 134 23.61 32.33 -10.51
N GLN A 135 24.74 33.02 -10.62
CA GLN A 135 26.02 32.40 -11.00
C GLN A 135 26.56 31.48 -9.89
N ASP A 136 26.41 31.86 -8.62
CA ASP A 136 26.72 31.03 -7.45
C ASP A 136 25.86 29.74 -7.45
N LEU A 137 24.56 29.84 -7.76
CA LEU A 137 23.70 28.66 -7.96
C LEU A 137 24.23 27.76 -9.08
N ILE A 138 24.55 28.31 -10.24
CA ILE A 138 25.05 27.51 -11.38
C ILE A 138 26.40 26.88 -11.05
N ASN A 139 27.30 27.58 -10.35
CA ASN A 139 28.56 27.01 -9.88
C ASN A 139 28.33 25.82 -8.93
N ARG A 140 27.44 25.97 -7.93
CA ARG A 140 27.12 24.88 -6.98
C ARG A 140 26.45 23.70 -7.68
N VAL A 141 25.52 23.93 -8.62
CA VAL A 141 24.84 22.87 -9.37
C VAL A 141 25.78 22.16 -10.36
N THR A 142 26.64 22.88 -11.07
CA THR A 142 27.60 22.29 -12.03
C THR A 142 28.75 21.56 -11.36
N ALA A 143 29.19 21.98 -10.16
CA ALA A 143 30.14 21.20 -9.35
C ALA A 143 29.59 19.82 -8.93
N VAL A 144 28.26 19.73 -8.76
CA VAL A 144 27.54 18.49 -8.40
C VAL A 144 27.14 17.67 -9.63
N MET A 145 26.94 18.34 -10.77
CA MET A 145 26.54 17.75 -12.05
C MET A 145 27.32 18.40 -13.20
N PRO A 146 28.58 17.96 -13.46
CA PRO A 146 29.44 18.55 -14.50
C PRO A 146 28.85 18.53 -15.92
N ASP A 147 27.93 17.60 -16.17
CA ASP A 147 27.14 17.49 -17.41
C ASP A 147 26.33 18.76 -17.77
N LEU A 148 26.14 19.67 -16.80
CA LEU A 148 25.45 20.96 -16.97
C LEU A 148 26.40 22.14 -17.27
N ALA A 149 27.72 21.92 -17.29
CA ALA A 149 28.71 22.99 -17.45
C ALA A 149 28.59 23.67 -18.83
N GLY A 150 28.44 25.00 -18.83
CA GLY A 150 28.28 25.79 -20.07
C GLY A 150 26.87 25.75 -20.68
N MET A 151 25.85 25.29 -19.94
CA MET A 151 24.44 25.47 -20.33
C MET A 151 24.07 26.95 -20.41
N GLY A 152 23.16 27.31 -21.30
CA GLY A 152 22.60 28.67 -21.37
C GLY A 152 21.46 28.84 -20.38
N TRP A 153 21.43 29.97 -19.66
CA TRP A 153 20.45 30.23 -18.61
C TRP A 153 19.98 31.68 -18.55
N LEU A 154 18.81 31.91 -17.97
CA LEU A 154 18.18 33.21 -17.76
C LEU A 154 17.68 33.30 -16.32
N ALA A 155 18.00 34.37 -15.58
CA ALA A 155 17.63 34.52 -14.18
C ALA A 155 16.82 35.79 -13.89
N THR A 156 15.88 35.69 -12.95
CA THR A 156 15.11 36.83 -12.41
C THR A 156 14.83 36.66 -10.92
N CYS A 157 14.49 37.75 -10.21
CA CYS A 157 14.22 37.73 -8.78
C CYS A 157 12.76 37.37 -8.45
N SER A 158 12.55 36.73 -7.30
CA SER A 158 11.23 36.35 -6.80
C SER A 158 10.34 37.58 -6.61
N THR A 159 9.09 37.48 -7.05
CA THR A 159 8.06 38.55 -7.03
C THR A 159 7.82 39.18 -5.65
N SER A 160 8.22 38.55 -4.55
CA SER A 160 8.10 39.07 -3.18
C SER A 160 9.29 39.94 -2.71
N SER A 161 10.23 40.25 -3.60
CA SER A 161 11.49 40.98 -3.31
C SER A 161 11.62 42.28 -4.09
N ALA A 162 12.79 42.92 -4.03
CA ALA A 162 13.17 44.10 -4.82
C ALA A 162 12.23 45.31 -4.59
N ILE A 163 12.08 45.74 -3.34
CA ILE A 163 11.16 46.79 -2.89
C ILE A 163 11.94 47.97 -2.33
N ARG A 164 11.65 49.18 -2.81
CA ARG A 164 12.30 50.43 -2.40
C ARG A 164 11.35 51.42 -1.75
N SER A 165 11.87 52.15 -0.77
CA SER A 165 11.22 53.31 -0.15
C SER A 165 11.00 54.41 -1.19
N LYS A 166 9.78 54.97 -1.29
CA LYS A 166 9.51 56.17 -2.10
C LYS A 166 10.15 57.43 -1.50
N ALA A 167 10.43 57.43 -0.20
CA ALA A 167 10.95 58.60 0.52
C ALA A 167 12.49 58.67 0.53
N THR A 168 13.18 57.53 0.58
CA THR A 168 14.65 57.46 0.68
C THR A 168 15.34 56.75 -0.49
N GLY A 169 14.58 56.02 -1.34
CA GLY A 169 15.14 55.20 -2.42
C GLY A 169 15.83 53.90 -1.95
N GLU A 170 15.96 53.69 -0.65
CA GLU A 170 16.66 52.54 -0.05
C GLU A 170 15.85 51.24 -0.19
N TRP A 171 16.56 50.11 -0.18
CA TRP A 171 15.97 48.78 -0.18
C TRP A 171 15.27 48.47 1.14
N LEU A 172 13.94 48.46 1.16
CA LEU A 172 13.16 47.89 2.27
C LEU A 172 13.16 46.36 2.19
N LYS A 173 13.24 45.81 0.96
CA LYS A 173 13.63 44.41 0.70
C LYS A 173 14.51 44.37 -0.56
N PRO A 174 15.78 43.99 -0.49
CA PRO A 174 16.61 43.85 -1.69
C PRO A 174 16.06 42.74 -2.61
N PRO A 175 16.53 42.63 -3.87
CA PRO A 175 16.26 41.48 -4.71
C PRO A 175 16.70 40.18 -4.02
N ALA A 176 15.78 39.23 -3.87
CA ALA A 176 15.97 38.03 -3.06
C ALA A 176 15.05 36.90 -3.52
N GLY A 177 15.54 35.65 -3.44
CA GLY A 177 14.93 34.51 -4.11
C GLY A 177 15.10 34.60 -5.63
N MET A 178 15.36 33.48 -6.31
CA MET A 178 15.68 33.50 -7.74
C MET A 178 15.06 32.33 -8.51
N HIS A 179 14.49 32.66 -9.67
CA HIS A 179 14.11 31.70 -10.70
C HIS A 179 15.24 31.71 -11.74
N VAL A 180 15.88 30.56 -11.99
CA VAL A 180 16.92 30.39 -13.00
C VAL A 180 16.47 29.38 -14.05
N TYR A 181 16.04 29.90 -15.20
CA TYR A 181 15.53 29.16 -16.33
C TYR A 181 16.65 28.61 -17.21
N PHE A 182 16.45 27.41 -17.77
CA PHE A 182 17.32 26.81 -18.77
C PHE A 182 16.50 25.98 -19.77
N LEU A 183 17.07 25.75 -20.96
CA LEU A 183 16.44 24.91 -22.00
C LEU A 183 17.08 23.52 -22.01
N ALA A 184 16.26 22.47 -22.10
CA ALA A 184 16.68 21.09 -22.02
C ALA A 184 15.95 20.15 -23.00
N ARG A 185 16.50 18.97 -23.27
CA ARG A 185 15.87 17.84 -23.99
C ARG A 185 16.12 16.53 -23.24
N GLY A 186 15.29 15.51 -23.48
CA GLY A 186 15.35 14.23 -22.77
C GLY A 186 14.38 14.10 -21.58
N ASP A 187 14.62 13.12 -20.70
CA ASP A 187 13.74 12.71 -19.60
C ASP A 187 13.88 13.58 -18.34
N VAL A 188 12.83 14.38 -18.07
CA VAL A 188 12.72 15.24 -16.87
C VAL A 188 12.48 14.41 -15.59
N ASP A 189 11.67 13.36 -15.66
CA ASP A 189 11.34 12.51 -14.51
C ASP A 189 12.57 11.71 -14.04
N GLN A 190 13.50 11.35 -14.95
CA GLN A 190 14.81 10.79 -14.59
C GLN A 190 15.81 11.86 -14.14
N PHE A 191 15.82 13.04 -14.75
CA PHE A 191 16.67 14.16 -14.31
C PHE A 191 16.39 14.54 -12.85
N VAL A 192 15.12 14.76 -12.47
CA VAL A 192 14.75 15.16 -11.10
C VAL A 192 15.18 14.12 -10.06
N LYS A 193 15.04 12.82 -10.37
CA LYS A 193 15.53 11.72 -9.52
C LYS A 193 17.05 11.75 -9.35
N THR A 194 17.79 12.09 -10.40
CA THR A 194 19.26 12.21 -10.38
C THR A 194 19.72 13.44 -9.59
N LEU A 195 19.16 14.61 -9.90
CA LEU A 195 19.46 15.90 -9.27
C LEU A 195 19.26 15.82 -7.75
N LYS A 196 18.11 15.30 -7.29
CA LYS A 196 17.79 15.18 -5.87
C LYS A 196 18.83 14.37 -5.09
N VAL A 197 19.25 13.22 -5.61
CA VAL A 197 20.26 12.35 -4.97
C VAL A 197 21.62 13.05 -4.92
N LYS A 198 22.10 13.60 -6.04
CA LYS A 198 23.42 14.22 -6.12
C LYS A 198 23.52 15.49 -5.25
N LEU A 199 22.48 16.32 -5.20
CA LEU A 199 22.42 17.49 -4.31
C LEU A 199 22.55 17.08 -2.83
N TRP A 200 21.90 16.00 -2.40
CA TRP A 200 22.00 15.51 -1.02
C TRP A 200 23.39 14.94 -0.68
N CYS A 201 24.00 14.16 -1.57
CA CYS A 201 25.39 13.71 -1.41
C CYS A 201 26.37 14.90 -1.30
N ALA A 202 26.12 15.98 -2.05
CA ALA A 202 26.89 17.21 -1.96
C ALA A 202 26.60 18.09 -0.72
N GLY A 203 25.72 17.67 0.19
CA GLY A 203 25.32 18.47 1.37
C GLY A 203 24.36 19.63 1.07
N LEU A 204 23.86 19.74 -0.17
CA LEU A 204 22.88 20.73 -0.61
C LEU A 204 21.42 20.24 -0.41
N GLY A 205 21.23 19.27 0.47
CA GLY A 205 19.96 18.67 0.87
C GLY A 205 19.73 18.80 2.37
N PHE A 206 18.48 19.04 2.79
CA PHE A 206 18.13 19.24 4.19
C PHE A 206 16.70 18.78 4.51
N CYS A 207 16.42 18.57 5.79
CA CYS A 207 15.06 18.38 6.28
C CYS A 207 14.61 19.58 7.11
N LYS A 208 13.30 19.84 7.14
CA LYS A 208 12.69 20.79 8.08
C LYS A 208 11.30 20.34 8.52
N LEU A 209 10.79 20.88 9.63
CA LEU A 209 9.44 20.60 10.08
C LEU A 209 8.40 21.49 9.38
N THR A 210 7.18 20.97 9.20
CA THR A 210 6.01 21.82 8.94
C THR A 210 5.69 22.65 10.18
N THR A 211 5.18 23.88 9.99
CA THR A 211 4.72 24.72 11.10
C THR A 211 3.69 23.97 11.95
N PRO A 212 3.84 23.89 13.29
CA PRO A 212 2.83 23.27 14.15
C PRO A 212 1.50 24.00 14.05
N THR A 213 0.40 23.26 13.94
CA THR A 213 -0.93 23.86 13.73
C THR A 213 -1.86 23.64 14.91
N ARG A 214 -2.72 24.62 15.19
CA ARG A 214 -3.56 24.64 16.41
C ARG A 214 -4.65 23.57 16.43
N ASP A 215 -5.05 23.07 15.26
CA ASP A 215 -6.12 22.07 15.14
C ASP A 215 -5.62 20.68 15.51
N THR A 216 -4.51 20.25 14.90
CA THR A 216 -4.04 18.85 14.86
C THR A 216 -2.72 18.62 15.59
N GLY A 217 -1.87 19.64 15.74
CA GLY A 217 -0.69 19.60 16.61
C GLY A 217 0.43 18.63 16.22
N VAL A 218 0.51 18.21 14.96
CA VAL A 218 1.52 17.27 14.45
C VAL A 218 2.43 17.95 13.42
N THR A 219 3.74 17.71 13.52
CA THR A 219 4.72 18.19 12.53
C THR A 219 5.22 17.06 11.64
N ARG A 220 5.12 17.26 10.32
CA ARG A 220 5.74 16.39 9.31
C ARG A 220 7.17 16.85 9.06
N THR A 221 8.07 15.91 8.78
CA THR A 221 9.42 16.24 8.30
C THR A 221 9.39 16.35 6.78
N LEU A 222 9.52 17.56 6.26
CA LEU A 222 9.68 17.83 4.82
C LEU A 222 11.12 17.57 4.40
N GLU A 223 11.29 16.87 3.29
CA GLU A 223 12.57 16.76 2.59
C GLU A 223 12.72 17.94 1.62
N ARG A 224 13.89 18.57 1.60
CA ARG A 224 14.21 19.75 0.79
C ARG A 224 15.64 19.66 0.24
N ALA A 225 15.94 20.57 -0.69
CA ALA A 225 17.25 20.78 -1.28
C ALA A 225 17.39 22.26 -1.67
N ILE A 226 18.58 22.65 -2.12
CA ILE A 226 18.91 24.00 -2.61
C ILE A 226 18.00 24.51 -3.76
N VAL A 227 17.24 23.62 -4.41
CA VAL A 227 16.20 23.93 -5.40
C VAL A 227 14.88 23.27 -5.00
N ASP A 228 13.73 23.95 -5.19
CA ASP A 228 12.41 23.32 -5.04
C ASP A 228 12.19 22.25 -6.13
N MET A 229 12.20 20.98 -5.73
CA MET A 229 11.93 19.85 -6.62
C MET A 229 10.49 19.84 -7.18
N THR A 230 9.57 20.67 -6.67
CA THR A 230 8.16 20.70 -7.12
C THR A 230 7.89 21.60 -8.33
N VAL A 231 8.91 22.22 -8.92
CA VAL A 231 8.76 23.08 -10.12
C VAL A 231 8.82 22.31 -11.46
N PHE A 232 9.39 21.11 -11.47
CA PHE A 232 9.60 20.29 -12.68
C PHE A 232 8.34 19.53 -13.16
N TYR A 233 7.20 20.22 -13.22
CA TYR A 233 5.93 19.68 -13.72
C TYR A 233 5.36 20.58 -14.83
N PRO A 234 4.85 20.00 -15.95
CA PRO A 234 4.43 20.80 -17.10
C PRO A 234 3.20 21.68 -16.82
N GLU A 235 2.35 21.35 -15.83
CA GLU A 235 1.20 22.16 -15.40
C GLU A 235 1.51 23.14 -14.23
N ARG A 236 2.79 23.29 -13.84
CA ARG A 236 3.20 24.20 -12.77
C ARG A 236 2.97 25.65 -13.21
N LEU A 237 2.33 26.44 -12.34
CA LEU A 237 2.24 27.88 -12.48
C LEU A 237 3.51 28.55 -11.96
N ASP A 238 4.02 29.47 -12.75
CA ASP A 238 5.17 30.31 -12.48
C ASP A 238 4.69 31.78 -12.41
N TYR A 239 4.55 32.27 -11.19
CA TYR A 239 3.97 33.57 -10.84
C TYR A 239 5.00 34.71 -10.92
N VAL A 240 5.72 34.78 -12.05
CA VAL A 240 6.91 35.62 -12.24
C VAL A 240 6.62 37.12 -12.47
N ALA A 241 5.35 37.50 -12.61
CA ALA A 241 4.92 38.90 -12.80
C ALA A 241 5.33 39.82 -11.65
N GLY A 242 5.30 41.14 -11.87
CA GLY A 242 5.52 42.14 -10.82
C GLY A 242 4.44 42.09 -9.73
N ALA A 243 4.78 42.49 -8.51
CA ALA A 243 3.86 42.46 -7.37
C ALA A 243 2.77 43.52 -7.45
N GLU A 244 1.56 43.18 -7.01
CA GLU A 244 0.50 44.16 -6.80
C GLU A 244 0.81 44.99 -5.54
N ILE A 245 1.13 46.27 -5.74
CA ILE A 245 1.37 47.25 -4.67
C ILE A 245 0.31 48.35 -4.76
N PRO A 246 -0.47 48.64 -3.69
CA PRO A 246 -1.39 49.77 -3.67
C PRO A 246 -0.69 51.10 -3.99
N SER A 247 -1.32 51.96 -4.79
CA SER A 247 -0.75 53.25 -5.19
C SER A 247 -0.34 54.14 -4.01
N ASN A 248 -1.09 54.07 -2.91
CA ASN A 248 -0.86 54.79 -1.66
C ASN A 248 0.20 54.15 -0.73
N ALA A 249 0.82 53.02 -1.10
CA ALA A 249 1.92 52.45 -0.31
C ALA A 249 3.14 53.40 -0.31
N PRO A 250 3.92 53.48 0.78
CA PRO A 250 5.11 54.34 0.88
C PRO A 250 6.34 53.78 0.14
N PHE A 251 6.16 52.71 -0.64
CA PHE A 251 7.21 51.99 -1.37
C PHE A 251 6.73 51.56 -2.76
N PHE A 252 7.66 51.12 -3.59
CA PHE A 252 7.42 50.57 -4.94
C PHE A 252 8.33 49.37 -5.20
N GLN A 253 8.03 48.59 -6.25
CA GLN A 253 8.91 47.50 -6.68
C GLN A 253 9.86 48.00 -7.77
N ASP A 254 11.16 47.72 -7.61
CA ASP A 254 12.24 48.11 -8.51
C ASP A 254 13.02 46.85 -8.90
N ARG A 255 12.46 46.10 -9.87
CA ARG A 255 13.01 44.79 -10.25
C ARG A 255 14.23 44.98 -11.17
N PRO A 256 15.36 44.30 -10.90
CA PRO A 256 16.51 44.33 -11.79
C PRO A 256 16.19 43.64 -13.13
N GLU A 257 16.91 44.05 -14.18
CA GLU A 257 16.87 43.41 -15.50
C GLU A 257 17.21 41.91 -15.43
N PRO A 258 16.46 41.02 -16.12
CA PRO A 258 16.76 39.59 -16.09
C PRO A 258 18.11 39.25 -16.73
N ILE A 259 18.94 38.52 -15.99
CA ILE A 259 20.32 38.19 -16.37
C ILE A 259 20.30 37.02 -17.36
N LEU A 260 20.71 37.27 -18.61
CA LEU A 260 20.78 36.26 -19.68
C LEU A 260 22.23 35.86 -19.97
N THR A 261 22.54 34.59 -19.79
CA THR A 261 23.87 34.01 -20.03
C THR A 261 23.83 33.05 -21.22
N PRO A 262 24.58 33.32 -22.31
CA PRO A 262 24.67 32.42 -23.46
C PRO A 262 25.25 31.05 -23.10
N GLY A 263 24.81 30.01 -23.81
CA GLY A 263 25.28 28.65 -23.63
C GLY A 263 24.43 27.65 -24.42
N HIS A 264 24.61 26.35 -24.16
CA HIS A 264 23.93 25.29 -24.91
C HIS A 264 22.59 24.84 -24.28
N VAL A 265 21.72 24.22 -25.08
CA VAL A 265 20.53 23.48 -24.64
C VAL A 265 20.98 22.14 -24.04
N VAL A 266 20.61 21.87 -22.79
CA VAL A 266 21.04 20.70 -22.01
C VAL A 266 20.48 19.40 -22.60
N ASN A 267 21.28 18.33 -22.61
CA ASN A 267 20.81 16.97 -22.85
C ASN A 267 20.68 16.21 -21.51
N LEU A 268 19.45 16.01 -21.04
CA LEU A 268 19.17 15.33 -19.77
C LEU A 268 19.53 13.84 -19.80
N ASP A 269 19.46 13.20 -20.97
CA ASP A 269 19.69 11.77 -21.12
C ASP A 269 21.19 11.40 -21.08
N ALA A 270 22.06 12.39 -21.29
CA ALA A 270 23.51 12.24 -21.14
C ALA A 270 24.00 12.31 -19.67
N ILE A 271 23.15 12.77 -18.75
CA ILE A 271 23.53 13.05 -17.37
C ILE A 271 23.85 11.75 -16.60
N ALA A 272 24.96 11.75 -15.88
CA ALA A 272 25.42 10.58 -15.12
C ALA A 272 24.43 10.18 -14.00
N ARG A 273 23.79 9.01 -14.15
CA ARG A 273 22.83 8.48 -13.18
C ARG A 273 23.51 8.12 -11.85
N PRO A 274 22.85 8.29 -10.67
CA PRO A 274 23.48 8.00 -9.39
C PRO A 274 23.77 6.51 -9.21
N THR A 275 25.00 6.22 -8.76
CA THR A 275 25.53 4.90 -8.40
C THR A 275 24.81 4.30 -7.18
N PRO A 276 24.95 2.99 -6.91
CA PRO A 276 24.47 2.38 -5.67
C PRO A 276 25.10 2.98 -4.40
N ALA A 277 26.33 3.50 -4.49
CA ALA A 277 26.99 4.17 -3.36
C ALA A 277 26.33 5.52 -3.03
N GLU A 278 26.14 6.40 -4.02
CA GLU A 278 25.42 7.67 -3.86
C GLU A 278 23.98 7.45 -3.34
N ARG A 279 23.31 6.37 -3.76
CA ARG A 279 21.96 6.04 -3.26
C ARG A 279 21.96 5.68 -1.77
N ARG A 280 22.89 4.81 -1.33
CA ARG A 280 23.04 4.48 0.09
C ARG A 280 23.38 5.71 0.92
N GLU A 281 24.32 6.54 0.44
CA GLU A 281 24.69 7.79 1.11
C GLU A 281 23.50 8.76 1.20
N TYR A 282 22.75 8.95 0.12
CA TYR A 282 21.52 9.76 0.11
C TYR A 282 20.53 9.29 1.18
N HIS A 283 20.24 7.99 1.25
CA HIS A 283 19.33 7.44 2.26
C HIS A 283 19.89 7.61 3.69
N GLN A 284 21.20 7.43 3.90
CA GLN A 284 21.85 7.66 5.19
C GLN A 284 21.77 9.13 5.62
N ARG A 285 22.04 10.07 4.72
CA ARG A 285 21.97 11.53 4.97
C ARG A 285 20.54 11.97 5.27
N VAL A 286 19.54 11.52 4.50
CA VAL A 286 18.11 11.79 4.78
C VAL A 286 17.70 11.19 6.13
N ALA A 287 18.14 9.97 6.47
CA ALA A 287 17.86 9.35 7.75
C ALA A 287 18.54 10.07 8.94
N ALA A 288 19.75 10.63 8.73
CA ALA A 288 20.42 11.47 9.72
C ALA A 288 19.66 12.80 9.94
N ALA A 289 19.30 13.50 8.86
CA ALA A 289 18.56 14.76 8.92
C ALA A 289 17.17 14.61 9.56
N LYS A 290 16.46 13.50 9.28
CA LYS A 290 15.20 13.16 9.97
C LYS A 290 15.40 12.89 11.47
N ARG A 291 16.44 12.13 11.85
CA ARG A 291 16.76 11.84 13.26
C ARG A 291 17.14 13.11 14.04
N ALA A 292 17.84 14.06 13.42
CA ALA A 292 18.21 15.32 14.05
C ALA A 292 17.00 16.17 14.48
N LEU A 293 15.90 16.13 13.71
CA LEU A 293 14.66 16.86 14.02
C LEU A 293 13.72 16.10 14.97
N GLN A 294 13.95 14.81 15.23
CA GLN A 294 13.06 13.97 16.03
C GLN A 294 12.80 14.52 17.45
N PRO A 295 13.79 15.04 18.22
CA PRO A 295 13.54 15.60 19.54
C PRO A 295 12.61 16.82 19.53
N GLU A 296 12.68 17.64 18.48
CA GLU A 296 11.80 18.82 18.30
C GLU A 296 10.36 18.37 18.03
N ARG A 297 10.17 17.38 17.15
CA ARG A 297 8.85 16.77 16.89
C ARG A 297 8.23 16.18 18.15
N GLU A 298 9.03 15.44 18.92
CA GLU A 298 8.61 14.84 20.18
C GLU A 298 8.24 15.89 21.22
N HIS A 299 9.01 16.99 21.32
CA HIS A 299 8.72 18.11 22.21
C HIS A 299 7.38 18.77 21.87
N ILE A 300 7.17 19.18 20.61
CA ILE A 300 5.95 19.84 20.13
C ILE A 300 4.70 18.99 20.41
N ILE A 301 4.78 17.68 20.14
CA ILE A 301 3.65 16.76 20.39
C ILE A 301 3.49 16.49 21.90
N ALA A 302 4.56 16.46 22.69
CA ALA A 302 4.49 16.29 24.14
C ALA A 302 3.83 17.50 24.83
N GLU A 303 4.10 18.73 24.40
CA GLU A 303 3.36 19.91 24.86
C GLU A 303 1.88 19.79 24.55
N ARG A 304 1.53 19.42 23.31
CA ARG A 304 0.13 19.26 22.91
C ARG A 304 -0.60 18.15 23.67
N VAL A 305 0.05 16.99 23.89
CA VAL A 305 -0.52 15.89 24.68
C VAL A 305 -0.73 16.30 26.14
N ARG A 306 0.16 17.09 26.74
CA ARG A 306 -0.04 17.65 28.09
C ARG A 306 -1.20 18.65 28.14
N ALA A 307 -1.34 19.51 27.13
CA ALA A 307 -2.46 20.46 27.04
C ALA A 307 -3.82 19.75 26.87
N GLU A 308 -3.86 18.65 26.13
CA GLU A 308 -5.07 17.81 25.94
C GLU A 308 -5.35 16.88 27.13
N LYS A 309 -4.31 16.49 27.89
CA LYS A 309 -4.41 15.60 29.06
C LYS A 309 -3.55 16.12 30.23
N PRO A 310 -3.97 17.16 30.95
CA PRO A 310 -3.16 17.75 32.03
C PRO A 310 -2.82 16.80 33.19
N ALA A 311 -3.63 15.75 33.38
CA ALA A 311 -3.42 14.72 34.40
C ALA A 311 -2.63 13.49 33.89
N ALA A 312 -2.11 13.50 32.67
CA ALA A 312 -1.32 12.37 32.14
C ALA A 312 0.12 12.38 32.68
N ASP A 313 0.57 11.23 33.17
CA ASP A 313 1.94 11.02 33.64
C ASP A 313 2.97 11.04 32.49
N THR A 314 4.26 11.15 32.84
CA THR A 314 5.33 11.23 31.83
C THR A 314 5.43 9.97 30.94
N ALA A 315 5.12 8.78 31.44
CA ALA A 315 5.09 7.56 30.63
C ALA A 315 3.89 7.56 29.66
N THR A 316 2.69 7.97 30.10
CA THR A 316 1.52 8.11 29.22
C THR A 316 1.72 9.18 28.16
N VAL A 317 2.35 10.32 28.50
CA VAL A 317 2.74 11.35 27.52
C VAL A 317 3.71 10.77 26.49
N LYS A 318 4.80 10.13 26.91
CA LYS A 318 5.77 9.49 25.99
C LYS A 318 5.11 8.43 25.08
N ARG A 319 4.22 7.60 25.62
CA ARG A 319 3.45 6.60 24.85
C ARG A 319 2.59 7.25 23.77
N HIS A 320 1.84 8.30 24.10
CA HIS A 320 1.02 9.03 23.12
C HIS A 320 1.86 9.80 22.09
N VAL A 321 3.04 10.30 22.46
CA VAL A 321 3.99 10.91 21.51
C VAL A 321 4.49 9.88 20.50
N LYS A 322 4.99 8.71 20.94
CA LYS A 322 5.42 7.62 20.03
C LYS A 322 4.26 7.19 19.12
N GLN A 323 3.07 6.98 19.69
CA GLN A 323 1.85 6.59 18.94
C GLN A 323 1.51 7.61 17.84
N ARG A 324 1.39 8.90 18.19
CA ARG A 324 1.03 9.96 17.22
C ARG A 324 2.07 10.13 16.12
N LEU A 325 3.36 10.01 16.44
CA LEU A 325 4.44 10.10 15.44
C LEU A 325 4.43 8.91 14.48
N ALA A 326 4.33 7.68 15.00
CA ALA A 326 4.23 6.48 14.16
C ALA A 326 3.02 6.52 13.23
N GLN A 327 1.88 7.03 13.71
CA GLN A 327 0.66 7.23 12.91
C GLN A 327 0.83 8.32 11.85
N ALA A 328 1.36 9.48 12.24
CA ALA A 328 1.64 10.59 11.34
C ALA A 328 2.54 10.21 10.17
N ASP A 329 3.60 9.44 10.45
CA ASP A 329 4.59 9.02 9.45
C ASP A 329 4.10 7.83 8.60
N ALA A 330 3.22 6.97 9.15
CA ALA A 330 2.52 5.93 8.38
C ALA A 330 1.35 6.47 7.53
N GLY A 331 0.86 7.69 7.82
CA GLY A 331 -0.39 8.20 7.26
C GLY A 331 -1.65 7.55 7.86
N GLU A 332 -1.56 6.97 9.05
CA GLU A 332 -2.69 6.40 9.78
C GLU A 332 -3.43 7.45 10.62
N LEU A 333 -4.75 7.30 10.72
CA LEU A 333 -5.62 8.13 11.54
C LEU A 333 -6.57 7.27 12.37
N GLU A 334 -6.68 7.55 13.67
CA GLU A 334 -7.71 6.93 14.52
C GLU A 334 -9.13 7.28 14.03
N PRO A 335 -10.14 6.43 14.25
CA PRO A 335 -11.53 6.72 13.86
C PRO A 335 -12.06 8.05 14.45
N GLU A 336 -11.63 8.40 15.65
CA GLU A 336 -12.04 9.60 16.40
C GLU A 336 -11.32 10.88 15.92
N HIS A 337 -10.42 10.76 14.93
CA HIS A 337 -9.65 11.90 14.42
C HIS A 337 -10.57 12.89 13.70
N LYS A 338 -10.57 14.15 14.16
CA LYS A 338 -11.47 15.19 13.68
C LYS A 338 -11.04 15.76 12.33
N LEU A 339 -11.93 15.65 11.35
CA LEU A 339 -11.78 16.15 10.00
C LEU A 339 -12.55 17.45 9.83
N TYR A 340 -11.89 18.47 9.30
CA TYR A 340 -12.47 19.78 9.02
C TYR A 340 -12.80 19.86 7.52
N LEU A 341 -14.08 19.72 7.17
CA LEU A 341 -14.54 19.74 5.78
C LEU A 341 -14.72 21.18 5.28
N LYS A 342 -14.54 21.40 3.98
CA LYS A 342 -14.68 22.73 3.35
C LYS A 342 -16.13 23.14 3.09
N ASP A 343 -17.08 22.24 3.36
CA ASP A 343 -18.51 22.56 3.47
C ASP A 343 -18.89 23.13 4.85
N GLY A 344 -17.94 23.18 5.80
CA GLY A 344 -18.13 23.67 7.16
C GLY A 344 -18.38 22.59 8.21
N ARG A 345 -18.60 21.33 7.81
CA ARG A 345 -18.79 20.22 8.76
C ARG A 345 -17.49 19.85 9.47
N VAL A 346 -17.62 19.37 10.71
CA VAL A 346 -16.54 18.74 11.47
C VAL A 346 -17.04 17.39 11.94
N LEU A 347 -16.39 16.32 11.48
CA LEU A 347 -16.79 14.92 11.70
C LEU A 347 -15.57 14.11 12.14
N ALA A 348 -15.77 12.98 12.83
CA ALA A 348 -14.69 12.03 13.01
C ALA A 348 -14.48 11.22 11.71
N PHE A 349 -13.29 10.68 11.49
CA PHE A 349 -13.01 9.92 10.27
C PHE A 349 -13.78 8.59 10.20
N GLY A 350 -14.15 8.02 11.35
CA GLY A 350 -15.05 6.87 11.42
C GLY A 350 -16.51 7.18 11.03
N ASP A 351 -16.92 8.46 11.10
CA ASP A 351 -18.31 8.89 10.87
C ASP A 351 -18.62 9.16 9.39
N LEU A 352 -17.59 9.36 8.55
CA LEU A 352 -17.76 9.64 7.12
C LEU A 352 -18.24 8.41 6.35
N THR A 353 -19.14 8.62 5.40
CA THR A 353 -19.93 7.55 4.76
C THR A 353 -19.72 7.48 3.24
N ALA A 354 -20.43 6.56 2.58
CA ALA A 354 -20.54 6.53 1.12
C ALA A 354 -21.10 7.83 0.51
N ALA A 355 -21.93 8.58 1.25
CA ALA A 355 -22.50 9.84 0.78
C ALA A 355 -21.49 11.01 0.80
N ASP A 356 -20.35 10.83 1.46
CA ASP A 356 -19.30 11.84 1.59
C ASP A 356 -18.18 11.71 0.54
N ASP A 357 -18.23 10.71 -0.36
CA ASP A 357 -17.18 10.48 -1.36
C ASP A 357 -16.90 11.72 -2.22
N GLY A 358 -15.61 12.06 -2.35
CA GLY A 358 -15.16 13.25 -3.06
C GLY A 358 -15.29 14.57 -2.28
N VAL A 359 -15.79 14.57 -1.04
CA VAL A 359 -15.85 15.81 -0.24
C VAL A 359 -14.45 16.38 0.00
N THR A 360 -14.33 17.69 -0.15
CA THR A 360 -13.07 18.41 0.06
C THR A 360 -12.92 18.84 1.51
N LEU A 361 -11.73 18.68 2.07
CA LEU A 361 -11.37 19.01 3.44
C LEU A 361 -9.99 19.70 3.52
N PHE A 362 -9.61 20.17 4.70
CA PHE A 362 -8.25 20.65 4.97
C PHE A 362 -7.27 19.47 5.15
N ASP A 363 -5.95 19.71 5.04
CA ASP A 363 -4.96 18.62 5.23
C ASP A 363 -5.08 18.01 6.62
N PRO A 364 -5.19 16.70 6.72
CA PRO A 364 -5.33 16.00 8.70
C PRO A 364 -4.13 16.00 9.62
N LEU A 365 -2.98 16.51 9.21
CA LEU A 365 -1.92 16.82 10.17
C LEU A 365 -1.70 18.33 10.30
N GLU A 366 -2.18 19.14 9.35
CA GLU A 366 -1.96 20.59 9.33
C GLU A 366 -3.25 21.43 9.49
N GLY A 367 -4.44 20.86 9.27
CA GLY A 367 -5.72 21.51 9.57
C GLY A 367 -5.97 22.83 8.83
N ARG A 368 -6.81 23.69 9.40
CA ARG A 368 -7.39 24.87 8.72
C ARG A 368 -6.38 25.98 8.44
N SER A 369 -5.28 26.05 9.18
CA SER A 369 -4.21 27.04 8.97
C SER A 369 -3.42 26.82 7.68
N TYR A 370 -3.42 25.61 7.11
CA TYR A 370 -2.75 25.33 5.85
C TYR A 370 -3.77 25.23 4.71
N GLN A 371 -3.72 26.20 3.77
CA GLN A 371 -4.74 26.37 2.72
C GLN A 371 -4.66 25.34 1.56
N CYS A 372 -4.27 24.10 1.85
CA CYS A 372 -4.37 22.99 0.89
C CYS A 372 -5.82 22.50 0.77
N THR A 373 -6.10 21.71 -0.27
CA THR A 373 -7.32 20.90 -0.38
C THR A 373 -6.91 19.43 -0.35
N ALA A 374 -7.48 18.70 0.61
CA ALA A 374 -7.49 17.25 0.61
C ALA A 374 -8.87 16.73 0.18
N TYR A 375 -8.93 15.46 -0.25
CA TYR A 375 -10.11 14.81 -0.82
C TYR A 375 -10.35 13.48 -0.10
N PHE A 376 -11.56 13.29 0.43
CA PHE A 376 -11.99 12.02 0.98
C PHE A 376 -12.49 11.08 -0.11
N HIS A 377 -12.21 9.78 0.06
CA HIS A 377 -12.71 8.70 -0.78
C HIS A 377 -13.21 7.57 0.11
N TRP A 378 -14.47 7.17 -0.04
CA TRP A 378 -15.12 6.09 0.70
C TRP A 378 -14.59 4.71 0.31
N ASN A 379 -14.31 4.51 -0.99
CA ASN A 379 -13.57 3.35 -1.50
C ASN A 379 -14.10 2.00 -0.97
N ALA A 380 -15.36 1.69 -1.29
CA ALA A 380 -16.05 0.45 -0.91
C ALA A 380 -16.02 0.13 0.60
N GLY A 381 -16.10 1.15 1.46
CA GLY A 381 -16.06 1.00 2.93
C GLY A 381 -14.66 1.02 3.53
N TYR A 382 -13.63 1.30 2.73
CA TYR A 382 -12.23 1.42 3.15
C TYR A 382 -11.74 2.86 2.95
N PRO A 383 -12.22 3.81 3.78
CA PRO A 383 -12.05 5.22 3.53
C PRO A 383 -10.59 5.67 3.67
N PHE A 384 -10.19 6.54 2.76
CA PHE A 384 -8.87 7.16 2.73
C PHE A 384 -8.97 8.60 2.26
N ILE A 385 -7.97 9.41 2.57
CA ILE A 385 -7.94 10.83 2.22
C ILE A 385 -6.63 11.16 1.50
N ILE A 386 -6.74 11.75 0.31
CA ILE A 386 -5.58 12.28 -0.44
C ILE A 386 -5.41 13.76 -0.09
N SER A 387 -4.30 14.10 0.53
CA SER A 387 -3.79 15.47 0.61
C SER A 387 -2.72 15.72 -0.46
N LEU A 388 -2.57 16.97 -0.87
CA LEU A 388 -1.51 17.46 -1.78
C LEU A 388 -0.60 18.49 -1.08
N ALA A 389 -0.56 18.47 0.25
CA ALA A 389 0.16 19.45 1.06
C ALA A 389 1.67 19.50 0.74
N HIS A 390 2.23 20.71 0.68
CA HIS A 390 3.63 20.97 0.30
C HIS A 390 4.07 20.39 -1.06
N GLY A 391 3.11 20.14 -1.96
CA GLY A 391 3.34 19.46 -3.24
C GLY A 391 3.48 17.93 -3.13
N ILE A 392 3.28 17.37 -1.93
CA ILE A 392 3.44 15.94 -1.63
C ILE A 392 2.06 15.27 -1.60
N LYS A 393 1.88 14.23 -2.41
CA LYS A 393 0.66 13.42 -2.41
C LYS A 393 0.64 12.47 -1.21
N THR A 394 0.15 12.94 -0.07
CA THR A 394 0.00 12.15 1.15
C THR A 394 -1.34 11.43 1.16
N ARG A 395 -1.35 10.09 1.25
CA ARG A 395 -2.56 9.30 1.49
C ARG A 395 -2.70 9.01 2.98
N TYR A 396 -3.50 9.81 3.67
CA TYR A 396 -4.03 9.44 4.98
C TYR A 396 -4.99 8.22 4.83
N ARG A 397 -5.08 7.33 5.83
CA ARG A 397 -5.95 6.13 5.85
C ARG A 397 -6.61 5.94 7.22
N LEU A 398 -7.83 5.41 7.24
CA LEU A 398 -8.51 5.06 8.51
C LEU A 398 -7.79 3.87 9.15
N LYS A 399 -7.35 4.01 10.41
CA LYS A 399 -6.70 2.95 11.18
C LYS A 399 -7.74 1.90 11.60
N ILE A 400 -7.96 0.92 10.73
CA ILE A 400 -8.87 -0.20 11.00
C ILE A 400 -8.18 -1.18 11.97
N THR A 401 -8.39 -0.93 13.27
CA THR A 401 -7.92 -1.77 14.38
C THR A 401 -8.48 -3.20 14.30
N HIS A 402 -7.87 -4.15 15.01
CA HIS A 402 -8.35 -5.54 15.00
C HIS A 402 -9.83 -5.65 15.42
N ALA A 403 -10.22 -4.93 16.47
CA ALA A 403 -11.61 -4.85 16.92
C ALA A 403 -12.58 -4.34 15.83
N VAL A 404 -12.21 -3.33 15.04
CA VAL A 404 -13.06 -2.83 13.94
C VAL A 404 -13.13 -3.83 12.78
N ARG A 405 -12.07 -4.61 12.52
CA ARG A 405 -12.11 -5.71 11.53
C ARG A 405 -13.05 -6.83 11.99
N GLN A 406 -12.91 -7.29 13.24
CA GLN A 406 -13.78 -8.31 13.81
C GLN A 406 -15.24 -7.86 13.87
N ALA A 407 -15.53 -6.64 14.34
CA ALA A 407 -16.90 -6.12 14.40
C ALA A 407 -17.57 -6.07 13.01
N ARG A 408 -16.83 -5.67 11.97
CA ARG A 408 -17.32 -5.70 10.58
C ARG A 408 -17.57 -7.11 10.05
N ALA A 409 -16.68 -8.06 10.37
CA ALA A 409 -16.85 -9.47 10.00
C ALA A 409 -18.04 -10.11 10.72
N GLN A 410 -18.15 -9.94 12.03
CA GLN A 410 -19.28 -10.39 12.85
C GLN A 410 -20.62 -9.81 12.34
N ALA A 411 -20.66 -8.52 12.00
CA ALA A 411 -21.87 -7.91 11.42
C ALA A 411 -22.20 -8.44 10.01
N PHE A 412 -21.22 -8.90 9.23
CA PHE A 412 -21.49 -9.61 7.97
C PHE A 412 -22.03 -11.03 8.24
N PHE A 413 -21.42 -11.78 9.17
CA PHE A 413 -21.83 -13.14 9.47
C PHE A 413 -23.23 -13.21 10.10
N ALA A 414 -23.61 -12.24 10.93
CA ALA A 414 -24.98 -12.11 11.46
C ALA A 414 -26.02 -12.01 10.32
N ARG A 415 -25.84 -11.05 9.39
CA ARG A 415 -26.72 -10.92 8.21
C ARG A 415 -26.67 -12.13 7.27
N THR A 416 -25.55 -12.84 7.23
CA THR A 416 -25.41 -14.09 6.46
C THR A 416 -26.23 -15.21 7.11
N ALA A 417 -26.20 -15.34 8.43
CA ALA A 417 -27.03 -16.31 9.17
C ALA A 417 -28.53 -15.99 9.03
N GLU A 418 -28.92 -14.72 9.12
CA GLU A 418 -30.29 -14.25 8.86
C GLU A 418 -30.78 -14.63 7.45
N ASP A 419 -29.98 -14.36 6.42
CA ASP A 419 -30.31 -14.64 5.03
C ASP A 419 -30.37 -16.15 4.73
N ILE A 420 -29.48 -16.96 5.33
CA ILE A 420 -29.51 -18.42 5.24
C ILE A 420 -30.73 -18.98 5.97
N ALA A 421 -31.06 -18.50 7.17
CA ALA A 421 -32.24 -18.95 7.92
C ALA A 421 -33.56 -18.64 7.19
N LEU A 422 -33.61 -17.50 6.47
CA LEU A 422 -34.74 -17.08 5.64
C LEU A 422 -34.88 -17.92 4.37
N LYS A 423 -33.79 -18.13 3.62
CA LYS A 423 -33.82 -18.79 2.30
C LYS A 423 -33.67 -20.32 2.34
N LYS A 424 -33.10 -20.85 3.42
CA LYS A 424 -32.75 -22.27 3.63
C LYS A 424 -32.00 -22.94 2.44
N PRO A 425 -30.93 -22.32 1.90
CA PRO A 425 -30.14 -22.90 0.83
C PRO A 425 -29.46 -24.20 1.28
N GLN A 426 -29.66 -25.29 0.55
CA GLN A 426 -29.08 -26.59 0.91
C GLN A 426 -27.57 -26.72 0.63
N PHE A 427 -27.02 -25.89 -0.26
CA PHE A 427 -25.58 -25.80 -0.49
C PHE A 427 -25.13 -24.35 -0.31
N VAL A 428 -24.30 -24.12 0.70
CA VAL A 428 -23.76 -22.83 1.11
C VAL A 428 -22.25 -22.80 0.88
N VAL A 429 -21.76 -21.74 0.26
CA VAL A 429 -20.32 -21.47 0.12
C VAL A 429 -20.00 -20.16 0.82
N VAL A 430 -19.07 -20.17 1.77
CA VAL A 430 -18.64 -18.99 2.55
C VAL A 430 -17.20 -18.66 2.17
N LYS A 431 -17.04 -17.68 1.26
CA LYS A 431 -15.74 -17.16 0.85
C LYS A 431 -15.34 -16.02 1.79
N SER A 432 -14.48 -16.29 2.77
CA SER A 432 -14.07 -15.29 3.78
C SER A 432 -12.63 -15.48 4.26
N PRO A 433 -11.79 -14.43 4.27
CA PRO A 433 -10.40 -14.51 4.72
C PRO A 433 -10.20 -15.10 6.12
N GLU A 434 -8.98 -15.59 6.36
CA GLU A 434 -8.51 -16.01 7.68
C GLU A 434 -8.64 -14.89 8.74
N GLY A 435 -8.77 -15.28 10.02
CA GLY A 435 -8.83 -14.33 11.15
C GLY A 435 -10.11 -13.49 11.22
N THR A 436 -11.09 -13.75 10.33
CA THR A 436 -12.41 -13.09 10.37
C THR A 436 -13.34 -13.65 11.46
N GLY A 437 -13.01 -14.82 12.00
CA GLY A 437 -13.90 -15.57 12.89
C GLY A 437 -15.01 -16.34 12.16
N LYS A 438 -14.84 -16.68 10.87
CA LYS A 438 -15.83 -17.43 10.05
C LYS A 438 -16.44 -18.63 10.79
N THR A 439 -15.59 -19.42 11.45
CA THR A 439 -15.98 -20.60 12.21
C THR A 439 -16.80 -20.21 13.45
N LYS A 440 -16.31 -19.27 14.27
CA LYS A 440 -16.97 -18.76 15.49
C LYS A 440 -18.31 -18.06 15.26
N TYR A 441 -18.43 -17.26 14.19
CA TYR A 441 -19.57 -16.35 13.99
C TYR A 441 -20.62 -16.85 12.98
N LEU A 442 -20.36 -17.95 12.26
CA LEU A 442 -21.32 -18.53 11.32
C LEU A 442 -21.41 -20.05 11.40
N LEU A 443 -20.27 -20.77 11.32
CA LEU A 443 -20.29 -22.23 11.23
C LEU A 443 -20.68 -22.90 12.56
N THR A 444 -20.11 -22.45 13.67
CA THR A 444 -20.45 -22.94 15.02
C THR A 444 -21.91 -22.64 15.38
N PRO A 445 -22.47 -21.43 15.16
CA PRO A 445 -23.91 -21.20 15.30
C PRO A 445 -24.78 -22.15 14.47
N ALA A 446 -24.42 -22.44 13.21
CA ALA A 446 -25.16 -23.39 12.37
C ALA A 446 -25.10 -24.82 12.92
N LEU A 447 -23.93 -25.26 13.41
CA LEU A 447 -23.74 -26.58 14.04
C LEU A 447 -24.45 -26.69 15.40
N ASN A 448 -24.49 -25.61 16.19
CA ASN A 448 -25.21 -25.56 17.46
C ASN A 448 -26.73 -25.62 17.22
N ALA A 449 -27.24 -24.98 16.16
CA ALA A 449 -28.66 -24.93 15.82
C ALA A 449 -29.23 -26.19 15.15
N ALA A 450 -28.40 -27.05 14.55
CA ALA A 450 -28.80 -28.37 14.09
C ALA A 450 -29.10 -29.31 15.27
N ASP A 451 -29.93 -30.34 15.08
CA ASP A 451 -30.01 -31.44 16.05
C ASP A 451 -28.82 -32.39 15.82
N ARG A 452 -28.54 -32.73 14.56
CA ARG A 452 -27.41 -33.56 14.13
C ARG A 452 -26.49 -32.84 13.15
N GLY A 453 -25.18 -32.99 13.32
CA GLY A 453 -24.23 -32.32 12.44
C GLY A 453 -22.82 -32.89 12.41
N VAL A 454 -22.10 -32.61 11.32
CA VAL A 454 -20.70 -33.03 11.15
C VAL A 454 -19.84 -31.82 10.78
N ASN A 455 -18.74 -31.61 11.48
CA ASN A 455 -17.72 -30.62 11.15
C ASN A 455 -16.44 -31.34 10.69
N ILE A 456 -16.09 -31.18 9.42
CA ILE A 456 -14.97 -31.84 8.75
C ILE A 456 -13.83 -30.84 8.60
N THR A 457 -12.67 -31.17 9.15
CA THR A 457 -11.44 -30.36 9.01
C THR A 457 -10.25 -31.21 8.54
N HIS A 458 -9.12 -30.59 8.21
CA HIS A 458 -7.93 -31.29 7.72
C HIS A 458 -6.80 -31.45 8.77
N ARG A 459 -6.95 -30.92 10.00
CA ARG A 459 -5.95 -31.07 11.09
C ARG A 459 -6.58 -31.50 12.41
N VAL A 460 -5.86 -32.37 13.12
CA VAL A 460 -6.20 -32.86 14.48
C VAL A 460 -6.51 -31.70 15.44
N HIS A 461 -5.61 -30.72 15.56
CA HIS A 461 -5.76 -29.60 16.50
C HIS A 461 -7.02 -28.78 16.21
N LEU A 462 -7.20 -28.37 14.95
CA LEU A 462 -8.38 -27.62 14.50
C LEU A 462 -9.68 -28.41 14.70
N THR A 463 -9.64 -29.74 14.61
CA THR A 463 -10.80 -30.59 14.92
C THR A 463 -11.16 -30.53 16.40
N ALA A 464 -10.17 -30.64 17.29
CA ALA A 464 -10.38 -30.58 18.74
C ALA A 464 -10.81 -29.17 19.20
N GLU A 465 -10.21 -28.13 18.64
CA GLU A 465 -10.56 -26.73 18.86
C GLU A 465 -12.00 -26.43 18.39
N ASN A 466 -12.39 -26.90 17.20
CA ASN A 466 -13.77 -26.74 16.70
C ASN A 466 -14.80 -27.52 17.54
N ALA A 467 -14.43 -28.66 18.14
CA ALA A 467 -15.28 -29.39 19.07
C ALA A 467 -15.46 -28.63 20.40
N ALA A 468 -14.35 -28.21 21.02
CA ALA A 468 -14.35 -27.55 22.33
C ALA A 468 -15.05 -26.17 22.33
N ASN A 469 -15.15 -25.51 21.16
CA ASN A 469 -15.85 -24.24 21.00
C ASN A 469 -17.34 -24.39 20.60
N ALA A 470 -17.88 -25.61 20.48
CA ALA A 470 -19.24 -25.86 19.99
C ALA A 470 -20.12 -26.62 21.01
N GLU A 471 -21.44 -26.47 20.91
CA GLU A 471 -22.38 -27.03 21.88
C GLU A 471 -22.73 -28.49 21.56
N ARG A 472 -22.44 -29.40 22.51
CA ARG A 472 -22.67 -30.85 22.40
C ARG A 472 -22.01 -31.49 21.16
N VAL A 473 -20.78 -31.08 20.83
CA VAL A 473 -20.02 -31.64 19.70
C VAL A 473 -18.86 -32.50 20.18
N ASP A 474 -18.89 -33.79 19.84
CA ASP A 474 -17.83 -34.72 20.18
C ASP A 474 -16.64 -34.60 19.23
N CYS A 475 -15.43 -34.56 19.78
CA CYS A 475 -14.22 -34.78 18.98
C CYS A 475 -14.07 -36.27 18.66
N TYR A 476 -13.84 -36.63 17.40
CA TYR A 476 -13.64 -38.01 16.95
C TYR A 476 -12.51 -38.79 17.67
N GLN A 477 -11.63 -38.10 18.41
CA GLN A 477 -10.58 -38.70 19.24
C GLN A 477 -11.07 -39.17 20.62
N ASN A 478 -12.20 -38.65 21.09
CA ASN A 478 -12.79 -38.99 22.39
C ASN A 478 -13.76 -40.18 22.26
N ILE A 479 -14.31 -40.41 21.07
CA ILE A 479 -15.13 -41.58 20.72
C ILE A 479 -14.21 -42.80 20.55
N GLN A 480 -14.33 -43.78 21.45
CA GLN A 480 -13.47 -44.97 21.50
C GLN A 480 -14.24 -46.27 21.25
N THR A 481 -15.55 -46.29 21.53
CA THR A 481 -16.43 -47.46 21.40
C THR A 481 -17.62 -47.19 20.48
N LEU A 482 -18.25 -48.26 19.99
CA LEU A 482 -19.49 -48.15 19.20
C LEU A 482 -20.64 -47.53 20.03
N ALA A 483 -20.67 -47.74 21.34
CA ALA A 483 -21.69 -47.18 22.22
C ALA A 483 -21.53 -45.66 22.42
N ASP A 484 -20.29 -45.16 22.41
CA ASP A 484 -20.01 -43.71 22.41
C ASP A 484 -20.48 -43.11 21.07
N ALA A 485 -20.14 -43.78 19.95
CA ALA A 485 -20.50 -43.34 18.61
C ALA A 485 -22.03 -43.31 18.41
N GLU A 486 -22.77 -44.32 18.89
CA GLU A 486 -24.23 -44.38 18.77
C GLU A 486 -24.97 -43.28 19.56
N GLN A 487 -24.30 -42.61 20.50
CA GLN A 487 -24.82 -41.45 21.24
C GLN A 487 -24.38 -40.10 20.63
N CYS A 488 -23.51 -40.11 19.61
CA CYS A 488 -22.95 -38.91 19.00
C CYS A 488 -23.93 -38.27 17.99
N ASP A 489 -24.73 -37.31 18.44
CA ASP A 489 -25.58 -36.46 17.59
C ASP A 489 -24.74 -35.50 16.73
N LYS A 490 -23.60 -34.99 17.26
CA LYS A 490 -22.76 -33.99 16.56
C LYS A 490 -21.28 -34.33 16.64
N LEU A 491 -20.62 -34.40 15.49
CA LEU A 491 -19.26 -34.94 15.35
C LEU A 491 -18.30 -33.94 14.70
N ALA A 492 -17.21 -33.60 15.40
CA ALA A 492 -16.05 -32.95 14.80
C ALA A 492 -15.01 -34.02 14.40
N ILE A 493 -14.70 -34.14 13.10
CA ILE A 493 -13.85 -35.19 12.54
C ILE A 493 -12.78 -34.66 11.59
N CYS A 494 -11.56 -35.18 11.72
CA CYS A 494 -10.48 -34.92 10.77
C CYS A 494 -10.65 -35.83 9.54
N MET A 495 -10.65 -35.26 8.34
CA MET A 495 -10.99 -35.92 7.06
C MET A 495 -10.40 -37.33 6.87
N PRO A 496 -9.11 -37.62 7.16
CA PRO A 496 -8.56 -38.98 6.99
C PRO A 496 -9.15 -40.06 7.91
N SER A 497 -10.02 -39.67 8.87
CA SER A 497 -10.76 -40.61 9.73
C SER A 497 -12.18 -40.92 9.25
N LEU A 498 -12.69 -40.26 8.21
CA LEU A 498 -14.07 -40.45 7.70
C LEU A 498 -14.36 -41.92 7.33
N THR A 499 -13.38 -42.67 6.82
CA THR A 499 -13.54 -44.09 6.44
C THR A 499 -13.50 -45.07 7.62
N LYS A 500 -13.37 -44.60 8.88
CA LYS A 500 -13.42 -45.48 10.05
C LYS A 500 -14.87 -45.80 10.40
N THR A 501 -15.25 -47.07 10.21
CA THR A 501 -16.61 -47.59 10.44
C THR A 501 -17.15 -47.34 11.85
N LEU A 502 -16.27 -47.13 12.84
CA LEU A 502 -16.62 -46.70 14.21
C LEU A 502 -17.59 -45.51 14.22
N TYR A 503 -17.42 -44.52 13.34
CA TYR A 503 -18.26 -43.32 13.32
C TYR A 503 -19.52 -43.49 12.46
N HIS A 504 -19.64 -44.57 11.68
CA HIS A 504 -20.78 -44.79 10.78
C HIS A 504 -22.04 -45.25 11.52
N SER A 505 -21.90 -45.71 12.77
CA SER A 505 -23.04 -45.96 13.67
C SER A 505 -23.61 -44.65 14.25
N ALA A 506 -22.90 -43.52 14.18
CA ALA A 506 -23.34 -42.29 14.83
C ALA A 506 -24.58 -41.67 14.18
N PRO A 507 -25.55 -41.17 14.96
CA PRO A 507 -26.64 -40.33 14.46
C PRO A 507 -26.12 -39.18 13.56
N ALA A 508 -25.03 -38.52 13.97
CA ALA A 508 -24.32 -37.50 13.20
C ALA A 508 -23.95 -37.94 11.77
N PHE A 509 -23.56 -39.20 11.57
CA PHE A 509 -23.01 -39.68 10.30
C PHE A 509 -24.04 -40.34 9.38
N LYS A 510 -25.16 -40.81 9.96
CA LYS A 510 -26.25 -41.46 9.24
C LYS A 510 -27.01 -40.47 8.37
N ALA A 511 -27.57 -39.43 8.99
CA ALA A 511 -28.26 -38.34 8.33
C ALA A 511 -28.21 -37.07 9.22
N PRO A 512 -27.17 -36.24 9.06
CA PRO A 512 -27.08 -34.94 9.74
C PRO A 512 -27.86 -33.87 8.98
N ASP A 513 -28.40 -32.91 9.75
CA ASP A 513 -29.08 -31.72 9.23
C ASP A 513 -28.08 -30.72 8.67
N VAL A 514 -26.84 -30.70 9.19
CA VAL A 514 -25.76 -29.81 8.76
C VAL A 514 -24.44 -30.56 8.59
N VAL A 515 -23.79 -30.42 7.43
CA VAL A 515 -22.38 -30.80 7.22
C VAL A 515 -21.55 -29.56 6.90
N ILE A 516 -20.52 -29.31 7.68
CA ILE A 516 -19.56 -28.23 7.50
C ILE A 516 -18.23 -28.82 7.05
N ILE A 517 -17.62 -28.24 6.02
CA ILE A 517 -16.23 -28.48 5.64
C ILE A 517 -15.46 -27.18 5.82
N ASP A 518 -14.64 -27.12 6.87
CA ASP A 518 -13.86 -25.93 7.25
C ASP A 518 -12.41 -26.02 6.72
N GLU A 519 -11.92 -24.93 6.14
CA GLU A 519 -10.76 -24.89 5.22
C GLU A 519 -10.96 -25.88 4.04
N SER A 520 -12.10 -25.76 3.36
CA SER A 520 -12.58 -26.73 2.37
C SER A 520 -11.64 -26.97 1.18
N GLU A 521 -10.87 -25.98 0.72
CA GLU A 521 -9.89 -26.19 -0.35
C GLU A 521 -8.75 -27.10 0.12
N GLN A 522 -8.35 -26.98 1.40
CA GLN A 522 -7.32 -27.81 2.03
C GLN A 522 -7.84 -29.23 2.32
N VAL A 523 -9.09 -29.38 2.81
CA VAL A 523 -9.73 -30.70 3.00
C VAL A 523 -9.79 -31.48 1.68
N LEU A 524 -10.28 -30.84 0.61
CA LEU A 524 -10.40 -31.47 -0.71
C LEU A 524 -9.03 -31.65 -1.39
N GLY A 525 -8.08 -30.74 -1.15
CA GLY A 525 -6.71 -30.81 -1.65
C GLY A 525 -5.92 -31.97 -1.04
N ASP A 526 -5.95 -32.14 0.29
CA ASP A 526 -5.30 -33.27 0.97
C ASP A 526 -5.92 -34.60 0.52
N LEU A 527 -7.26 -34.68 0.44
CA LEU A 527 -7.98 -35.88 -0.02
C LEU A 527 -7.52 -36.32 -1.42
N SER A 528 -7.35 -35.39 -2.34
CA SER A 528 -7.00 -35.66 -3.74
C SER A 528 -5.51 -35.87 -3.98
N LEU A 529 -4.66 -35.00 -3.43
CA LEU A 529 -3.25 -34.87 -3.81
C LEU A 529 -2.27 -35.50 -2.81
N SER A 530 -2.70 -35.78 -1.56
CA SER A 530 -1.79 -36.30 -0.55
C SER A 530 -1.30 -37.71 -0.89
N ALA A 531 0.01 -37.85 -1.11
CA ALA A 531 0.69 -39.13 -1.35
C ALA A 531 0.56 -40.14 -0.18
N ILE A 532 0.20 -39.66 1.02
CA ILE A 532 0.04 -40.49 2.22
C ILE A 532 -1.30 -41.24 2.21
N ILE A 533 -2.35 -40.66 1.62
CA ILE A 533 -3.69 -41.24 1.57
C ILE A 533 -3.73 -42.31 0.46
N LYS A 534 -3.78 -43.58 0.87
CA LYS A 534 -3.85 -44.74 -0.04
C LYS A 534 -5.27 -45.14 -0.43
N THR A 535 -6.28 -44.65 0.28
CA THR A 535 -7.71 -45.06 0.17
C THR A 535 -8.59 -43.95 -0.40
N ARG A 536 -8.07 -43.15 -1.34
CA ARG A 536 -8.73 -41.91 -1.83
C ARG A 536 -10.14 -42.12 -2.38
N GLY A 537 -10.38 -43.21 -3.12
CA GLY A 537 -11.71 -43.58 -3.62
C GLY A 537 -12.71 -43.73 -2.47
N ALA A 538 -12.57 -44.79 -1.67
CA ALA A 538 -13.46 -45.03 -0.52
C ALA A 538 -13.63 -43.84 0.44
N LEU A 539 -12.60 -42.99 0.59
CA LEU A 539 -12.66 -41.72 1.35
C LEU A 539 -13.52 -40.66 0.66
N PHE A 540 -13.35 -40.47 -0.64
CA PHE A 540 -14.18 -39.61 -1.47
C PHE A 540 -15.62 -40.10 -1.50
N ASP A 541 -15.84 -41.40 -1.71
CA ASP A 541 -17.16 -42.03 -1.76
C ASP A 541 -17.88 -41.83 -0.41
N THR A 542 -17.20 -42.11 0.71
CA THR A 542 -17.73 -41.87 2.06
C THR A 542 -18.13 -40.41 2.29
N LEU A 543 -17.34 -39.46 1.76
CA LEU A 543 -17.65 -38.03 1.85
C LEU A 543 -18.86 -37.65 0.97
N MET A 544 -18.87 -38.07 -0.30
CA MET A 544 -19.97 -37.78 -1.23
C MET A 544 -21.29 -38.40 -0.76
N ASP A 545 -21.26 -39.65 -0.27
CA ASP A 545 -22.44 -40.32 0.28
C ASP A 545 -22.98 -39.61 1.53
N LEU A 546 -22.09 -39.09 2.41
CA LEU A 546 -22.51 -38.26 3.54
C LEU A 546 -23.21 -36.98 3.06
N LEU A 547 -22.60 -36.24 2.13
CA LEU A 547 -23.17 -35.01 1.57
C LEU A 547 -24.51 -35.26 0.85
N LYS A 548 -24.61 -36.34 0.06
CA LYS A 548 -25.84 -36.71 -0.65
C LYS A 548 -26.96 -37.13 0.32
N ARG A 549 -26.65 -37.85 1.40
CA ARG A 549 -27.65 -38.16 2.45
C ARG A 549 -28.15 -36.89 3.17
N THR A 550 -27.29 -35.92 3.44
CA THR A 550 -27.69 -34.61 4.00
C THR A 550 -28.65 -33.87 3.07
N LEU A 551 -28.32 -33.75 1.78
CA LEU A 551 -29.20 -33.08 0.81
C LEU A 551 -30.55 -33.80 0.67
N ALA A 552 -30.54 -35.13 0.55
CA ALA A 552 -31.75 -35.94 0.42
C ALA A 552 -32.66 -35.89 1.68
N ALA A 553 -32.09 -35.59 2.85
CA ALA A 553 -32.84 -35.37 4.09
C ALA A 553 -33.38 -33.93 4.25
N GLY A 554 -33.10 -33.02 3.31
CA GLY A 554 -33.45 -31.59 3.42
C GLY A 554 -32.44 -30.75 4.21
N GLY A 555 -31.29 -31.33 4.57
CA GLY A 555 -30.22 -30.66 5.30
C GLY A 555 -29.34 -29.74 4.44
N GLN A 556 -28.37 -29.09 5.08
CA GLN A 556 -27.48 -28.08 4.51
C GLN A 556 -26.01 -28.51 4.52
N ILE A 557 -25.28 -28.19 3.45
CA ILE A 557 -23.83 -28.32 3.33
C ILE A 557 -23.20 -26.93 3.35
N TYR A 558 -22.14 -26.73 4.13
CA TYR A 558 -21.31 -25.53 4.15
C TYR A 558 -19.88 -25.84 3.68
N LEU A 559 -19.41 -25.17 2.63
CA LEU A 559 -17.99 -25.08 2.30
C LEU A 559 -17.45 -23.72 2.77
N ALA A 560 -16.49 -23.72 3.69
CA ALA A 560 -15.91 -22.49 4.24
C ALA A 560 -14.41 -22.41 3.95
N ASP A 561 -13.98 -21.35 3.28
CA ASP A 561 -12.58 -21.13 2.93
C ASP A 561 -12.32 -19.65 2.59
N ALA A 562 -11.06 -19.22 2.59
CA ALA A 562 -10.66 -17.92 2.10
C ALA A 562 -10.55 -17.86 0.56
N ASN A 563 -10.31 -19.00 -0.09
CA ASN A 563 -10.04 -19.13 -1.54
C ASN A 563 -10.95 -20.14 -2.26
N ALA A 564 -12.07 -20.59 -1.65
CA ALA A 564 -13.00 -21.59 -2.22
C ALA A 564 -13.17 -21.42 -3.73
N ASN A 565 -12.68 -22.38 -4.51
CA ASN A 565 -12.35 -22.19 -5.91
C ASN A 565 -13.57 -22.49 -6.78
N ASP A 566 -13.84 -21.63 -7.76
CA ASP A 566 -15.05 -21.72 -8.58
C ASP A 566 -15.11 -23.01 -9.43
N GLU A 567 -13.97 -23.62 -9.80
CA GLU A 567 -13.93 -24.96 -10.41
C GLU A 567 -14.27 -26.07 -9.39
N THR A 568 -13.74 -25.97 -8.16
CA THR A 568 -14.04 -26.92 -7.07
C THR A 568 -15.53 -26.88 -6.71
N ILE A 569 -16.10 -25.67 -6.67
CA ILE A 569 -17.52 -25.43 -6.39
C ILE A 569 -18.40 -25.94 -7.53
N ALA A 570 -18.05 -25.66 -8.79
CA ALA A 570 -18.81 -26.15 -9.95
C ALA A 570 -18.78 -27.68 -10.05
N LEU A 571 -17.63 -28.31 -9.79
CA LEU A 571 -17.51 -29.77 -9.75
C LEU A 571 -18.40 -30.37 -8.65
N LEU A 572 -18.37 -29.82 -7.43
CA LEU A 572 -19.22 -30.31 -6.34
C LEU A 572 -20.71 -30.06 -6.61
N ALA A 573 -21.09 -28.90 -7.17
CA ALA A 573 -22.47 -28.64 -7.60
C ALA A 573 -22.95 -29.67 -8.62
N SER A 574 -22.12 -30.03 -9.59
CA SER A 574 -22.41 -31.07 -10.59
C SER A 574 -22.47 -32.49 -10.01
N ILE A 575 -21.70 -32.81 -8.98
CA ILE A 575 -21.70 -34.14 -8.34
C ILE A 575 -22.87 -34.29 -7.37
N LEU A 576 -23.28 -33.19 -6.71
CA LEU A 576 -24.36 -33.13 -5.74
C LEU A 576 -25.72 -32.78 -6.35
N GLU A 577 -25.76 -32.43 -7.64
CA GLU A 577 -26.96 -32.03 -8.40
C GLU A 577 -27.69 -30.84 -7.75
N GLN A 578 -26.92 -29.90 -7.19
CA GLN A 578 -27.42 -28.82 -6.33
C GLN A 578 -26.67 -27.51 -6.59
N ASP A 579 -27.41 -26.42 -6.83
CA ASP A 579 -26.85 -25.08 -7.02
C ASP A 579 -26.30 -24.48 -5.69
N PRO A 580 -25.10 -23.86 -5.70
CA PRO A 580 -24.48 -23.25 -4.52
C PRO A 580 -24.92 -21.79 -4.29
N THR A 581 -25.32 -21.47 -3.05
CA THR A 581 -25.49 -20.08 -2.60
C THR A 581 -24.18 -19.54 -2.04
N VAL A 582 -23.57 -18.57 -2.73
CA VAL A 582 -22.22 -18.06 -2.43
C VAL A 582 -22.26 -16.74 -1.67
N TYR A 583 -21.79 -16.75 -0.42
CA TYR A 583 -21.58 -15.57 0.41
C TYR A 583 -20.10 -15.17 0.39
N ARG A 584 -19.79 -13.91 0.09
CA ARG A 584 -18.41 -13.40 0.01
C ARG A 584 -18.20 -12.25 1.00
N PHE A 585 -17.25 -12.41 1.91
CA PHE A 585 -16.76 -11.32 2.77
C PHE A 585 -15.40 -10.84 2.30
N GLU A 586 -15.34 -9.61 1.80
CA GLU A 586 -14.09 -8.97 1.40
C GLU A 586 -13.57 -8.11 2.56
N GLN A 587 -12.45 -8.52 3.17
CA GLN A 587 -11.75 -7.72 4.18
C GLN A 587 -11.21 -6.41 3.57
N PRO A 588 -10.84 -5.41 4.42
CA PRO A 588 -10.01 -4.31 3.97
C PRO A 588 -8.77 -4.83 3.24
N ARG A 589 -8.28 -4.07 2.25
CA ARG A 589 -6.90 -4.20 1.81
C ARG A 589 -6.00 -4.14 3.05
N PRO A 590 -5.30 -5.22 3.43
CA PRO A 590 -4.53 -5.25 4.65
C PRO A 590 -3.42 -4.21 4.56
N ASP A 591 -3.28 -3.39 5.61
CA ASP A 591 -2.23 -2.38 5.68
C ASP A 591 -0.88 -3.03 6.05
N VAL A 592 -0.38 -3.77 5.07
CA VAL A 592 0.76 -4.65 5.16
C VAL A 592 1.52 -4.54 3.84
N GLU A 593 2.76 -4.03 3.92
CA GLU A 593 3.70 -4.08 2.81
C GLU A 593 4.34 -5.47 2.74
N ILE A 594 4.28 -6.10 1.57
CA ILE A 594 5.02 -7.32 1.26
C ILE A 594 6.15 -6.94 0.31
N VAL A 595 7.37 -6.87 0.85
CA VAL A 595 8.61 -6.59 0.11
C VAL A 595 9.21 -7.91 -0.35
N ILE A 596 9.33 -8.12 -1.66
CA ILE A 596 9.93 -9.35 -2.23
C ILE A 596 11.39 -9.08 -2.60
N LYS A 597 12.31 -9.97 -2.16
CA LYS A 597 13.75 -9.91 -2.43
C LYS A 597 14.34 -11.26 -2.91
N ASP A 598 15.47 -11.19 -3.63
CA ASP A 598 16.40 -12.34 -3.76
C ASP A 598 16.89 -12.77 -2.37
N TYR A 599 17.09 -14.07 -2.18
CA TYR A 599 17.45 -14.63 -0.87
C TYR A 599 18.76 -14.06 -0.31
N GLU A 600 19.82 -13.91 -1.13
CA GLU A 600 21.12 -13.44 -0.62
C GLU A 600 21.03 -11.96 -0.21
N ALA A 601 20.41 -11.13 -1.06
CA ALA A 601 20.27 -9.70 -0.83
C ALA A 601 19.41 -9.34 0.40
N GLY A 602 18.43 -10.19 0.75
CA GLY A 602 17.61 -10.00 1.95
C GLY A 602 18.07 -10.79 3.18
N LEU A 603 19.07 -11.67 3.05
CA LEU A 603 19.65 -12.41 4.18
C LEU A 603 20.52 -11.50 5.07
N GLU A 604 21.23 -10.54 4.47
CA GLU A 604 21.98 -9.52 5.22
C GLU A 604 21.02 -8.65 6.06
N ASP A 605 19.95 -8.12 5.44
CA ASP A 605 18.89 -7.39 6.15
C ASP A 605 18.31 -8.21 7.32
N LEU A 606 17.97 -9.49 7.06
CA LEU A 606 17.37 -10.40 8.05
C LEU A 606 18.27 -10.59 9.28
N LEU A 607 19.56 -10.85 9.08
CA LEU A 607 20.50 -11.12 10.17
C LEU A 607 20.83 -9.85 10.97
N GLN A 608 20.84 -8.68 10.31
CA GLN A 608 20.93 -7.39 10.97
C GLN A 608 19.67 -7.11 11.82
N ASP A 609 18.47 -7.31 11.28
CA ASP A 609 17.21 -7.12 12.03
C ASP A 609 17.06 -8.13 13.19
N CYS A 610 17.58 -9.36 13.08
CA CYS A 610 17.68 -10.29 14.21
C CYS A 610 18.56 -9.74 15.33
N SER A 611 19.61 -8.99 14.99
CA SER A 611 20.58 -8.42 15.94
C SER A 611 20.06 -7.13 16.59
N ASP A 612 19.46 -6.24 15.81
CA ASP A 612 19.02 -4.91 16.29
C ASP A 612 17.58 -4.90 16.84
N SER A 613 16.69 -5.75 16.31
CA SER A 613 15.24 -5.64 16.51
C SER A 613 14.64 -6.93 17.13
N ARG A 614 13.31 -7.08 17.04
CA ARG A 614 12.58 -8.33 17.29
C ARG A 614 11.86 -8.75 16.03
N VAL A 615 11.98 -10.00 15.64
CA VAL A 615 11.45 -10.51 14.36
C VAL A 615 10.81 -11.89 14.49
N ALA A 616 9.82 -12.15 13.64
CA ALA A 616 9.34 -13.51 13.39
C ALA A 616 9.76 -13.95 11.98
N ILE A 617 10.19 -15.20 11.84
CA ILE A 617 10.82 -15.75 10.63
C ILE A 617 10.10 -17.04 10.24
N GLY A 618 9.24 -16.96 9.24
CA GLY A 618 8.59 -18.13 8.66
C GLY A 618 9.43 -18.76 7.55
N ALA A 619 9.26 -20.06 7.31
CA ALA A 619 9.71 -20.70 6.06
C ALA A 619 8.90 -21.96 5.75
N ASP A 620 8.91 -22.40 4.49
CA ASP A 620 8.36 -23.69 4.06
C ASP A 620 9.36 -24.87 4.17
N SER A 621 10.54 -24.63 4.75
CA SER A 621 11.60 -25.63 4.92
C SER A 621 12.28 -25.53 6.28
N LYS A 622 12.24 -26.62 7.07
CA LYS A 622 12.84 -26.66 8.43
C LYS A 622 14.35 -26.44 8.42
N THR A 623 15.06 -27.01 7.44
CA THR A 623 16.51 -26.88 7.30
C THR A 623 16.96 -25.47 6.96
N VAL A 624 16.08 -24.65 6.39
CA VAL A 624 16.34 -23.21 6.24
C VAL A 624 16.23 -22.50 7.60
N LEU A 625 15.24 -22.82 8.42
CA LEU A 625 15.07 -22.23 9.75
C LEU A 625 16.20 -22.64 10.70
N GLU A 626 16.64 -23.89 10.66
CA GLU A 626 17.82 -24.40 11.37
C GLU A 626 19.09 -23.60 11.00
N GLN A 627 19.29 -23.33 9.70
CA GLN A 627 20.41 -22.50 9.19
C GLN A 627 20.34 -21.02 9.56
N ILE A 628 19.15 -20.50 9.90
CA ILE A 628 18.97 -19.13 10.40
C ILE A 628 19.11 -19.07 11.93
N ALA A 629 18.53 -20.03 12.66
CA ALA A 629 18.64 -20.13 14.11
C ALA A 629 20.11 -20.17 14.56
N ALA A 630 20.94 -20.97 13.89
CA ALA A 630 22.39 -21.06 14.14
C ALA A 630 23.21 -19.80 13.77
N LYS A 631 22.56 -18.71 13.34
CA LYS A 631 23.17 -17.40 13.05
C LYS A 631 22.59 -16.26 13.89
N ILE A 632 21.59 -16.52 14.73
CA ILE A 632 21.02 -15.52 15.64
C ILE A 632 21.94 -15.44 16.88
N PRO A 633 22.28 -14.25 17.39
CA PRO A 633 23.14 -14.14 18.57
C PRO A 633 22.53 -14.79 19.83
N ASP A 634 23.34 -15.52 20.60
CA ASP A 634 22.94 -16.22 21.83
C ASP A 634 22.25 -15.31 22.88
N SER A 635 22.47 -13.99 22.80
CA SER A 635 21.82 -12.98 23.63
C SER A 635 20.33 -12.74 23.31
N LYS A 636 19.79 -13.36 22.25
CA LYS A 636 18.39 -13.21 21.81
C LYS A 636 17.57 -14.43 22.23
N ARG A 637 16.48 -14.21 22.97
CA ARG A 637 15.54 -15.31 23.32
C ARG A 637 14.80 -15.75 22.07
N THR A 638 15.09 -16.98 21.66
CA THR A 638 14.78 -17.51 20.32
C THR A 638 14.05 -18.83 20.46
N LEU A 639 12.89 -18.97 19.82
CA LEU A 639 12.12 -20.22 19.78
C LEU A 639 11.98 -20.72 18.34
N LEU A 640 12.17 -22.02 18.10
CA LEU A 640 12.01 -22.67 16.80
C LEU A 640 10.84 -23.66 16.83
N VAL A 641 9.79 -23.38 16.06
CA VAL A 641 8.59 -24.23 15.94
C VAL A 641 8.66 -25.08 14.67
N SER A 642 9.07 -26.34 14.83
CA SER A 642 9.32 -27.30 13.75
C SER A 642 8.79 -28.70 14.08
N GLN A 643 8.70 -29.56 13.07
CA GLN A 643 8.27 -30.96 13.24
C GLN A 643 9.17 -31.75 14.20
N ASP A 644 10.43 -31.33 14.34
CA ASP A 644 11.45 -32.00 15.14
C ASP A 644 11.49 -31.40 16.57
N THR A 645 11.22 -30.10 16.71
CA THR A 645 11.23 -29.39 18.01
C THR A 645 9.89 -29.41 18.76
N LYS A 646 8.76 -29.74 18.11
CA LYS A 646 7.41 -29.80 18.73
C LYS A 646 7.25 -30.71 19.96
N GLY A 647 8.22 -31.57 20.23
CA GLY A 647 8.25 -32.47 21.40
C GLY A 647 9.01 -31.90 22.61
N LEU A 648 9.66 -30.74 22.46
CA LEU A 648 10.28 -30.01 23.56
C LEU A 648 9.19 -29.29 24.36
N SER A 649 9.29 -29.23 25.70
CA SER A 649 8.23 -28.65 26.53
C SER A 649 7.96 -27.19 26.16
N GLU A 650 9.01 -26.37 25.98
CA GLU A 650 8.89 -24.96 25.57
C GLU A 650 8.11 -24.76 24.26
N VAL A 651 8.16 -25.72 23.32
CA VAL A 651 7.39 -25.65 22.06
C VAL A 651 5.98 -26.20 22.25
N ALA A 652 5.80 -27.23 23.08
CA ALA A 652 4.47 -27.74 23.42
C ALA A 652 3.66 -26.69 24.21
N ASP A 653 4.27 -26.07 25.22
CA ASP A 653 3.69 -24.99 26.02
C ASP A 653 3.37 -23.76 25.15
N PHE A 654 4.27 -23.38 24.23
CA PHE A 654 4.01 -22.32 23.25
C PHE A 654 2.87 -22.68 22.28
N LEU A 655 2.69 -23.95 21.91
CA LEU A 655 1.58 -24.37 21.04
C LEU A 655 0.22 -24.40 21.77
N LEU A 656 0.20 -24.47 23.10
CA LEU A 656 -1.02 -24.36 23.91
C LEU A 656 -1.51 -22.91 24.03
N ASP A 657 -0.62 -21.94 24.24
CA ASP A 657 -0.93 -20.51 24.11
C ASP A 657 0.20 -19.72 23.40
N PRO A 658 0.12 -19.62 22.05
CA PRO A 658 1.08 -18.86 21.25
C PRO A 658 1.08 -17.36 21.53
N ASN A 659 0.03 -16.81 22.15
CA ASN A 659 -0.14 -15.39 22.40
C ASN A 659 0.35 -14.96 23.79
N ALA A 660 0.31 -15.85 24.78
CA ALA A 660 1.06 -15.67 26.03
C ALA A 660 2.56 -15.94 25.84
N GLY A 661 2.94 -17.01 25.13
CA GLY A 661 4.34 -17.41 24.98
C GLY A 661 5.23 -16.40 24.24
N VAL A 662 4.66 -15.72 23.23
CA VAL A 662 5.39 -14.78 22.35
C VAL A 662 5.94 -13.55 23.05
N ASP A 663 5.29 -13.06 24.12
CA ASP A 663 5.70 -11.83 24.83
C ASP A 663 7.04 -11.97 25.57
N SER A 664 7.55 -13.19 25.71
CA SER A 664 8.91 -13.45 26.21
C SER A 664 9.98 -13.33 25.13
N LEU A 665 9.64 -13.52 23.85
CA LEU A 665 10.60 -13.77 22.78
C LEU A 665 11.18 -12.50 22.16
N ASP A 666 12.39 -12.63 21.62
CA ASP A 666 13.04 -11.63 20.78
C ASP A 666 13.15 -12.12 19.31
N CYS A 667 13.22 -13.43 19.09
CA CYS A 667 13.09 -14.07 17.77
C CYS A 667 12.14 -15.28 17.80
N LEU A 668 11.24 -15.41 16.82
CA LEU A 668 10.38 -16.60 16.65
C LEU A 668 10.55 -17.18 15.25
N LEU A 669 11.06 -18.40 15.14
CA LEU A 669 11.17 -19.13 13.88
C LEU A 669 10.05 -20.17 13.77
N TYR A 670 9.37 -20.22 12.63
CA TYR A 670 8.22 -21.12 12.46
C TYR A 670 8.13 -21.74 11.06
N SER A 671 7.88 -23.05 11.06
CA SER A 671 7.55 -23.83 9.87
C SER A 671 6.02 -24.03 9.76
N PRO A 672 5.50 -24.74 8.74
CA PRO A 672 4.10 -25.15 8.72
C PRO A 672 3.65 -26.03 9.92
N THR A 673 4.58 -26.50 10.76
CA THR A 673 4.26 -27.13 12.06
C THR A 673 3.56 -26.19 13.05
N LEU A 674 3.69 -24.87 12.89
CA LEU A 674 2.86 -23.91 13.63
C LEU A 674 1.36 -24.03 13.29
N GLY A 675 0.99 -24.80 12.25
CA GLY A 675 -0.37 -25.28 12.03
C GLY A 675 -1.31 -24.28 11.33
N THR A 676 -2.33 -24.82 10.68
CA THR A 676 -3.51 -24.07 10.25
C THR A 676 -4.44 -23.82 11.46
N GLY A 677 -5.23 -22.75 11.43
CA GLY A 677 -5.90 -22.20 12.62
C GLY A 677 -5.04 -21.18 13.38
N ILE A 678 -3.94 -21.64 14.00
CA ILE A 678 -3.10 -20.83 14.91
C ILE A 678 -2.69 -19.48 14.30
N SER A 679 -2.92 -18.43 15.09
CA SER A 679 -2.69 -17.02 14.73
C SER A 679 -2.06 -16.28 15.91
N ILE A 680 -0.99 -15.52 15.63
CA ILE A 680 -0.31 -14.67 16.61
C ILE A 680 -0.86 -13.24 16.46
N GLU A 681 -1.45 -12.73 17.53
CA GLU A 681 -2.12 -11.43 17.61
C GLU A 681 -1.37 -10.39 18.47
N SER A 682 -0.32 -10.78 19.19
CA SER A 682 0.58 -9.85 19.89
C SER A 682 1.32 -8.94 18.89
N ASP A 683 1.46 -7.66 19.22
CA ASP A 683 2.18 -6.66 18.41
C ASP A 683 3.71 -6.71 18.56
N ARG A 684 4.20 -7.74 19.27
CA ARG A 684 5.62 -8.02 19.58
C ARG A 684 6.59 -7.92 18.39
N PHE A 685 6.13 -8.26 17.19
CA PHE A 685 6.92 -8.30 15.96
C PHE A 685 6.37 -7.31 14.92
N GLU A 686 6.94 -6.11 14.87
CA GLU A 686 6.52 -5.07 13.92
C GLU A 686 6.85 -5.45 12.45
N HIS A 687 7.86 -6.31 12.23
CA HIS A 687 8.34 -6.78 10.93
C HIS A 687 8.55 -8.32 10.95
N VAL A 688 8.05 -9.00 9.91
CA VAL A 688 8.16 -10.44 9.68
C VAL A 688 9.06 -10.73 8.48
N TYR A 689 9.86 -11.78 8.57
CA TYR A 689 10.51 -12.40 7.42
C TYR A 689 9.80 -13.71 7.03
N TYR A 690 9.74 -14.02 5.74
CA TYR A 690 9.29 -15.32 5.26
C TYR A 690 10.21 -15.83 4.15
N ILE A 691 10.80 -17.00 4.31
CA ILE A 691 11.69 -17.60 3.32
C ILE A 691 10.92 -18.67 2.55
N ALA A 692 10.56 -18.34 1.30
CA ALA A 692 9.91 -19.25 0.38
C ALA A 692 10.97 -20.05 -0.38
N THR A 693 10.86 -21.38 -0.34
CA THR A 693 11.64 -22.31 -1.18
C THR A 693 10.71 -22.94 -2.23
N ASN A 694 11.10 -24.07 -2.85
CA ASN A 694 10.26 -24.74 -3.84
C ASN A 694 9.47 -25.94 -3.25
N THR A 695 9.29 -26.01 -1.92
CA THR A 695 8.63 -27.13 -1.24
C THR A 695 7.11 -26.97 -1.11
N ALA A 696 6.61 -25.74 -0.99
CA ALA A 696 5.18 -25.44 -0.83
C ALA A 696 4.62 -24.58 -1.98
N THR A 697 3.31 -24.29 -1.95
CA THR A 697 2.65 -23.44 -2.95
C THR A 697 2.61 -21.97 -2.53
N ALA A 698 2.28 -21.09 -3.49
CA ALA A 698 2.02 -19.68 -3.23
C ALA A 698 0.93 -19.42 -2.17
N GLU A 699 -0.04 -20.32 -2.00
CA GLU A 699 -1.08 -20.21 -0.98
C GLU A 699 -0.54 -20.56 0.41
N ASP A 700 0.25 -21.64 0.52
CA ASP A 700 0.94 -22.03 1.75
C ASP A 700 1.90 -20.93 2.23
N TRP A 701 2.64 -20.31 1.29
CA TRP A 701 3.52 -19.16 1.59
C TRP A 701 2.71 -17.99 2.15
N LEU A 702 1.54 -17.68 1.58
CA LEU A 702 0.72 -16.57 2.08
C LEU A 702 0.14 -16.87 3.47
N GLN A 703 -0.28 -18.11 3.73
CA GLN A 703 -0.70 -18.52 5.08
C GLN A 703 0.46 -18.40 6.08
N GLY A 704 1.67 -18.79 5.69
CA GLY A 704 2.90 -18.61 6.48
C GLY A 704 3.19 -17.13 6.78
N VAL A 705 3.28 -16.31 5.73
CA VAL A 705 3.43 -14.83 5.77
C VAL A 705 2.42 -14.15 6.70
N ARG A 706 1.24 -14.75 6.90
CA ARG A 706 0.16 -14.18 7.71
C ARG A 706 -0.06 -14.85 9.07
N ARG A 707 0.86 -15.69 9.58
CA ARG A 707 0.77 -16.22 10.96
C ARG A 707 0.80 -15.13 12.02
N VAL A 708 1.68 -14.13 11.87
CA VAL A 708 1.69 -12.91 12.71
C VAL A 708 0.72 -11.90 12.09
N ARG A 709 -0.47 -11.78 12.69
CA ARG A 709 -1.58 -10.99 12.15
C ARG A 709 -1.33 -9.46 12.21
N PRO A 710 -0.70 -8.88 13.26
CA PRO A 710 -0.49 -7.42 13.35
C PRO A 710 0.63 -6.85 12.46
N ALA A 711 1.56 -7.69 11.98
CA ALA A 711 2.75 -7.25 11.27
C ALA A 711 2.42 -6.38 10.05
N LYS A 712 2.97 -5.15 10.01
CA LYS A 712 2.74 -4.14 8.96
C LYS A 712 3.74 -4.21 7.80
N LYS A 713 4.89 -4.86 8.02
CA LYS A 713 5.92 -5.12 7.01
C LYS A 713 6.24 -6.60 7.02
N VAL A 714 6.21 -7.22 5.85
CA VAL A 714 6.72 -8.57 5.63
C VAL A 714 7.76 -8.53 4.53
N THR A 715 8.91 -9.17 4.75
CA THR A 715 9.93 -9.35 3.71
C THR A 715 9.99 -10.82 3.30
N VAL A 716 9.66 -11.08 2.04
CA VAL A 716 9.62 -12.43 1.45
C VAL A 716 10.90 -12.67 0.66
N LEU A 717 11.67 -13.66 1.10
CA LEU A 717 12.95 -14.05 0.51
C LEU A 717 12.76 -15.26 -0.38
N LEU A 718 12.99 -15.12 -1.69
CA LEU A 718 12.82 -16.20 -2.66
C LEU A 718 14.11 -17.04 -2.77
N ARG A 719 14.19 -18.16 -2.06
CA ARG A 719 15.37 -19.05 -2.05
C ARG A 719 15.18 -20.19 -3.06
N GLN A 720 15.86 -20.09 -4.20
CA GLN A 720 15.87 -21.11 -5.26
C GLN A 720 14.49 -21.42 -5.90
N VAL A 721 13.52 -20.51 -5.76
CA VAL A 721 12.18 -20.64 -6.33
C VAL A 721 12.22 -20.69 -7.86
N LYS A 722 11.69 -21.77 -8.44
CA LYS A 722 11.64 -22.03 -9.90
C LYS A 722 10.27 -22.60 -10.28
N GLY A 723 9.69 -22.08 -11.36
CA GLY A 723 8.53 -22.68 -12.00
C GLY A 723 8.90 -23.87 -12.87
N ASP A 724 7.89 -24.65 -13.24
CA ASP A 724 7.99 -25.76 -14.20
C ASP A 724 6.96 -25.56 -15.32
N GLU A 725 7.42 -25.17 -16.51
CA GLU A 725 6.59 -24.91 -17.68
C GLU A 725 5.98 -26.17 -18.31
N THR A 726 6.44 -27.36 -17.92
CA THR A 726 5.97 -28.66 -18.43
C THR A 726 4.74 -29.19 -17.69
N LEU A 727 4.35 -28.54 -16.59
CA LEU A 727 3.13 -28.84 -15.86
C LEU A 727 1.89 -28.46 -16.69
N LEU A 728 1.07 -29.45 -17.00
CA LEU A 728 -0.23 -29.25 -17.65
C LEU A 728 -1.15 -28.48 -16.70
N THR A 729 -1.82 -27.44 -17.23
CA THR A 729 -2.64 -26.50 -16.44
C THR A 729 -4.12 -26.50 -16.82
N ASP A 730 -4.48 -27.29 -17.84
CA ASP A 730 -5.85 -27.53 -18.26
C ASP A 730 -6.37 -28.89 -17.71
N PRO A 731 -7.58 -28.94 -17.12
CA PRO A 731 -8.18 -30.18 -16.65
C PRO A 731 -8.33 -31.26 -17.73
N GLY A 732 -8.67 -30.89 -18.96
CA GLY A 732 -8.83 -31.81 -20.09
C GLY A 732 -7.50 -32.41 -20.55
N GLU A 733 -6.43 -31.62 -20.62
CA GLU A 733 -5.08 -32.12 -20.91
C GLU A 733 -4.59 -33.11 -19.84
N ILE A 734 -4.79 -32.81 -18.56
CA ILE A 734 -4.42 -33.68 -17.43
C ILE A 734 -5.26 -34.97 -17.47
N LEU A 735 -6.55 -34.86 -17.76
CA LEU A 735 -7.45 -36.01 -17.94
C LEU A 735 -6.97 -36.92 -19.08
N ASN A 736 -6.81 -36.39 -20.30
CA ASN A 736 -6.36 -37.16 -21.47
C ASN A 736 -5.02 -37.88 -21.19
N ARG A 737 -4.10 -37.23 -20.46
CA ARG A 737 -2.83 -37.85 -20.03
C ARG A 737 -3.05 -38.97 -19.01
N ARG A 738 -4.03 -38.85 -18.11
CA ARG A 738 -4.42 -39.86 -17.11
C ARG A 738 -5.21 -41.02 -17.71
N GLU A 739 -6.04 -40.82 -18.72
CA GLU A 739 -6.81 -41.89 -19.38
C GLU A 739 -5.91 -42.99 -19.94
N THR A 740 -4.70 -42.64 -20.41
CA THR A 740 -3.67 -43.62 -20.82
C THR A 740 -3.19 -44.56 -19.70
N ARG A 741 -3.69 -44.39 -18.46
CA ARG A 741 -3.35 -45.15 -17.24
C ARG A 741 -4.54 -45.42 -16.31
N ALA A 742 -5.76 -45.02 -16.69
CA ALA A 742 -6.93 -45.02 -15.80
C ALA A 742 -7.62 -46.39 -15.67
N ARG A 743 -8.50 -46.52 -14.67
CA ARG A 743 -9.48 -47.62 -14.57
C ARG A 743 -10.87 -47.01 -14.71
N TYR A 744 -11.69 -47.58 -15.58
CA TYR A 744 -13.12 -47.23 -15.69
C TYR A 744 -13.93 -48.07 -14.70
N GLU A 745 -14.96 -47.47 -14.10
CA GLU A 745 -16.06 -48.23 -13.48
C GLU A 745 -17.21 -48.33 -14.46
N PHE A 746 -17.91 -49.47 -14.46
CA PHE A 746 -19.12 -49.65 -15.26
C PHE A 746 -20.34 -49.44 -14.38
N ARG A 747 -21.11 -48.38 -14.66
CA ARG A 747 -22.45 -48.14 -14.11
C ARG A 747 -23.45 -48.14 -15.26
N ASP A 748 -24.55 -48.87 -15.11
CA ASP A 748 -25.63 -49.01 -16.09
C ASP A 748 -25.17 -49.36 -17.52
N GLY A 749 -24.09 -50.15 -17.62
CA GLY A 749 -23.50 -50.60 -18.89
C GLY A 749 -22.57 -49.59 -19.58
N ALA A 750 -22.46 -48.35 -19.08
CA ALA A 750 -21.56 -47.33 -19.61
C ALA A 750 -20.24 -47.28 -18.79
N PRO A 751 -19.07 -47.10 -19.45
CA PRO A 751 -17.84 -46.76 -18.74
C PRO A 751 -17.95 -45.32 -18.22
N GLN A 752 -17.93 -45.15 -16.90
CA GLN A 752 -17.84 -43.84 -16.25
C GLN A 752 -16.48 -43.69 -15.58
N MET A 753 -15.98 -42.45 -15.57
CA MET A 753 -14.83 -42.08 -14.77
C MET A 753 -15.24 -42.03 -13.30
N VAL A 754 -14.40 -42.52 -12.38
CA VAL A 754 -14.70 -42.40 -10.96
C VAL A 754 -14.65 -40.92 -10.57
N SER A 755 -15.66 -40.41 -9.88
CA SER A 755 -15.80 -38.97 -9.59
C SER A 755 -14.68 -38.39 -8.71
N VAL A 756 -13.91 -39.25 -8.02
CA VAL A 756 -12.65 -38.87 -7.35
C VAL A 756 -11.57 -38.43 -8.34
N ASP A 757 -11.48 -39.03 -9.54
CA ASP A 757 -10.47 -38.65 -10.53
C ASP A 757 -10.77 -37.27 -11.13
N ALA A 758 -12.05 -36.89 -11.27
CA ALA A 758 -12.43 -35.53 -11.66
C ALA A 758 -11.96 -34.48 -10.63
N LEU A 759 -12.11 -34.77 -9.32
CA LEU A 759 -11.60 -33.89 -8.27
C LEU A 759 -10.07 -33.85 -8.25
N ILE A 760 -9.40 -35.00 -8.46
CA ILE A 760 -7.94 -35.06 -8.57
C ILE A 760 -7.45 -34.23 -9.77
N VAL A 761 -8.08 -34.35 -10.93
CA VAL A 761 -7.75 -33.58 -12.15
C VAL A 761 -7.91 -32.08 -11.93
N VAL A 762 -9.01 -31.63 -11.33
CA VAL A 762 -9.25 -30.21 -11.02
C VAL A 762 -8.22 -29.69 -10.01
N LYS A 763 -7.95 -30.43 -8.92
CA LYS A 763 -6.95 -30.05 -7.91
C LYS A 763 -5.52 -30.08 -8.45
N GLU A 764 -5.20 -31.01 -9.35
CA GLU A 764 -3.92 -31.07 -10.05
C GLU A 764 -3.76 -29.86 -10.99
N ALA A 765 -4.79 -29.49 -11.77
CA ALA A 765 -4.77 -28.29 -12.60
C ALA A 765 -4.52 -27.02 -11.78
N GLN A 766 -5.21 -26.87 -10.65
CA GLN A 766 -5.05 -25.75 -9.71
C GLN A 766 -3.61 -25.69 -9.15
N GLN A 767 -3.11 -26.80 -8.60
CA GLN A 767 -1.76 -26.87 -8.05
C GLN A 767 -0.67 -26.66 -9.13
N ASN A 768 -0.88 -27.17 -10.35
CA ASN A 768 0.03 -26.98 -11.46
C ASN A 768 0.08 -25.52 -11.92
N ARG A 769 -1.05 -24.80 -11.97
CA ARG A 769 -1.06 -23.35 -12.26
C ARG A 769 -0.24 -22.56 -11.24
N LEU A 770 -0.35 -22.91 -9.95
CA LEU A 770 0.44 -22.29 -8.87
C LEU A 770 1.93 -22.65 -8.95
N ARG A 771 2.30 -23.84 -9.45
CA ARG A 771 3.70 -24.29 -9.60
C ARG A 771 4.34 -23.93 -10.95
N ARG A 772 3.56 -23.61 -11.98
CA ARG A 772 4.06 -23.26 -13.32
C ARG A 772 4.78 -21.92 -13.31
N ASN A 773 4.26 -20.92 -12.58
CA ASN A 773 4.98 -19.67 -12.32
C ASN A 773 4.75 -19.16 -10.88
N PRO A 774 5.40 -19.77 -9.88
CA PRO A 774 5.05 -19.57 -8.47
C PRO A 774 5.38 -18.16 -7.96
N LYS A 775 6.38 -17.48 -8.57
CA LYS A 775 6.70 -16.07 -8.27
C LYS A 775 5.53 -15.16 -8.67
N GLN A 776 5.02 -15.30 -9.89
CA GLN A 776 3.87 -14.54 -10.38
C GLN A 776 2.59 -14.91 -9.63
N SER A 777 2.34 -16.20 -9.39
CA SER A 777 1.16 -16.68 -8.64
C SER A 777 1.10 -16.10 -7.23
N PHE A 778 2.22 -16.06 -6.50
CA PHE A 778 2.28 -15.44 -5.17
C PHE A 778 2.01 -13.92 -5.23
N ILE A 779 2.63 -13.20 -6.17
CA ILE A 779 2.40 -11.76 -6.34
C ILE A 779 0.96 -11.45 -6.73
N LYS A 780 0.35 -12.25 -7.61
CA LYS A 780 -1.05 -12.16 -8.00
C LYS A 780 -1.96 -12.37 -6.79
N LEU A 781 -1.79 -13.48 -6.08
CA LEU A 781 -2.57 -13.83 -4.87
C LEU A 781 -2.47 -12.73 -3.79
N CYS A 782 -1.27 -12.19 -3.55
CA CYS A 782 -1.08 -11.08 -2.62
C CYS A 782 -1.82 -9.81 -3.09
N ARG A 783 -1.77 -9.46 -4.38
CA ARG A 783 -2.51 -8.30 -4.93
C ARG A 783 -4.03 -8.50 -4.86
N GLU A 784 -4.52 -9.70 -5.12
CA GLU A 784 -5.93 -10.08 -5.02
C GLU A 784 -6.45 -10.05 -3.58
N ARG A 785 -5.66 -10.56 -2.62
CA ARG A 785 -5.89 -10.40 -1.17
C ARG A 785 -5.59 -8.97 -0.66
N GLY A 786 -5.31 -8.02 -1.56
CA GLY A 786 -5.27 -6.58 -1.30
C GLY A 786 -3.96 -6.02 -0.72
N PHE A 787 -2.91 -6.83 -0.58
CA PHE A 787 -1.62 -6.43 -0.01
C PHE A 787 -0.90 -5.38 -0.87
N THR A 788 -0.10 -4.52 -0.23
CA THR A 788 0.81 -3.63 -0.95
C THR A 788 2.08 -4.40 -1.29
N VAL A 789 2.19 -4.94 -2.50
CA VAL A 789 3.35 -5.74 -2.92
C VAL A 789 4.38 -4.86 -3.61
N THR A 790 5.56 -4.74 -3.00
CA THR A 790 6.75 -4.14 -3.59
C THR A 790 7.77 -5.23 -3.93
N VAL A 791 8.51 -5.02 -5.02
CA VAL A 791 9.68 -5.83 -5.37
C VAL A 791 10.88 -4.91 -5.19
N ASP A 792 11.90 -5.37 -4.48
CA ASP A 792 13.18 -4.67 -4.38
C ASP A 792 13.85 -4.69 -5.76
N ASN A 793 14.36 -3.56 -6.25
CA ASN A 793 14.88 -3.40 -7.61
C ASN A 793 16.40 -3.16 -7.69
N ASP A 794 17.10 -3.11 -6.56
CA ASP A 794 18.43 -2.49 -6.49
C ASP A 794 19.59 -3.45 -6.85
N ALA A 795 19.39 -4.77 -6.75
CA ALA A 795 20.37 -5.77 -7.17
C ALA A 795 20.25 -6.17 -8.67
N PRO A 796 21.33 -6.66 -9.33
CA PRO A 796 21.26 -7.09 -10.73
C PRO A 796 20.25 -8.21 -10.99
N LYS A 797 20.21 -9.27 -10.17
CA LYS A 797 19.21 -10.34 -10.25
C LYS A 797 17.77 -9.82 -10.10
N ASN A 798 17.58 -8.79 -9.28
CA ASN A 798 16.26 -8.19 -9.08
C ASN A 798 15.73 -7.54 -10.37
N LYS A 799 16.61 -7.06 -11.26
CA LYS A 799 16.21 -6.54 -12.57
C LYS A 799 15.74 -7.64 -13.52
N GLU A 800 16.30 -8.84 -13.41
CA GLU A 800 15.81 -10.02 -14.12
C GLU A 800 14.46 -10.46 -13.57
N LEU A 801 14.30 -10.53 -12.24
CA LEU A 801 13.01 -10.78 -11.59
C LEU A 801 11.94 -9.75 -12.02
N VAL A 802 12.25 -8.46 -12.00
CA VAL A 802 11.35 -7.39 -12.47
C VAL A 802 11.04 -7.52 -13.97
N LYS A 803 11.95 -8.06 -14.78
CA LYS A 803 11.72 -8.33 -16.20
C LYS A 803 10.81 -9.54 -16.41
N GLU A 804 11.03 -10.65 -15.69
CA GLU A 804 10.13 -11.82 -15.63
C GLU A 804 8.70 -11.46 -15.19
N LEU A 805 8.58 -10.48 -14.28
CA LEU A 805 7.30 -10.03 -13.69
C LEU A 805 6.57 -8.94 -14.49
N ASN A 806 7.16 -8.42 -15.57
CA ASN A 806 6.57 -7.40 -16.45
C ASN A 806 6.52 -7.83 -17.94
N ALA A 807 6.96 -9.05 -18.27
CA ALA A 807 7.00 -9.57 -19.64
C ALA A 807 5.75 -10.39 -20.04
N ASN A 808 4.85 -10.65 -19.09
CA ASN A 808 3.52 -11.27 -19.23
C ASN A 808 2.56 -10.65 -18.20
#